data_AF-A0A851GLE2-F1
#
_entry.id   AF-A0A851GLE2-F1
#
_cell.length_a   1.000
_cell.length_b   1.000
_cell.length_c   1.000
_cell.angle_alpha   90.00
_cell.angle_beta   90.00
_cell.angle_gamma   90.00
#
_symmetry.space_group_name_H-M   'P 1'
#
loop_
_entity.id
_entity.type
_entity.pdbx_description
1 polymer ?
#
loop_
_entity_poly.entity_id
_entity_poly.type
_entity_poly.pdbx_seq_one_letter_code
_entity_poly.pdbx_strand_id
1 'polypeptide(L)'
;MLAWDFDIVRIRREMRSGIVWSFLLVQTSSWMVTAQEAVPARSAGSHSEVSEPHREPASGEKASARSNSAVVVDYGPAFERLIKLGLPDAKGAKYVKLTLHGEAGQEAQMMQYQSGMGGRAKTGAKGDAWLLPSAKGDDGLAQLIHAGYGTVKVKKKQKRGGLMRLLVGPEKATKAGGIAGDWTEQDVAADAKKIIEAIESQRGENKMLDPDRWEYSSDGALWCSGVLVQACHMYRAGHTKEANQIVAKLMELAPKPVLVIDYVVNSLATRSYKALAEEFFKTKDWVAYRDGAKEMLQSFTRGWKAKEGVEMLVEQLDRRIKGEKPKIKALKGVTLKPQAIAVLDGLLQREDEIVVDGPMMWVFGSATLKQCARDPNVGYYLQPSKQKWINELIEMGPDAVIALASAATDHSLMASQLGSGNDRYSDYERMRYSMMGSSDGGAATAQYNTLLRPCSRGEIARKLLVKTLPDSGNDLSSSTAEELQSIAYQWWLKHRSASEAQLAKHFLEEGSSNQRRIAVVILIKSGEPSSFKLVEEYILGSEEMDDQLGNATLYLKARRGKARKFYDQFAKALKEEADGQDEDYLSWEIRQAGGVDKYLKKLEVYVNDVSAEKILADMRSGKLQGKEGVEMLKAAETEGDLLKHLPALVSIARKQKEVEQQVELIEQVNNHLSALYREKGSGEAVDQANAYQTSIFAMLEQSKDDWQWFLQQTEPVSGEQRAELLNGAPSVAAYMAWQMEFLYFPQHQRVMYALNRVIEADELWAFGLKRAQAVLDEGASAYFPDVESVKESRRAQIRKELKSLSADEILPYQEKLSMDEKLAWGDILTGFGENLPSGIVELRKRVIKVNWPDVKEQDQEMKKSLESLCAGKEVNEAMLDGILKLTLDHAATHYLHAVFIQSAGENGFGFKVQVGKGDWSQQMKDIAFDDLGEDLQAGKLKKVAVMFTYGDGETSMAHLRETDVKEDEAARKKMKDEFLKKSAQGEAAYLVYISETSESYVKRMSEEEEDDF
;
A
#
# COMPACT_ATOMS: atom_id res chain seq x y z
N MET A 1 -45.81 44.06 13.74
CA MET A 1 -46.43 43.53 14.98
C MET A 1 -46.42 42.02 14.86
N LEU A 2 -45.79 41.21 15.70
CA LEU A 2 -44.95 41.38 16.88
C LEU A 2 -43.96 40.19 16.85
N ALA A 3 -42.78 40.43 17.42
CA ALA A 3 -41.64 39.53 17.49
C ALA A 3 -41.95 38.17 18.14
N TRP A 4 -41.11 37.17 17.89
CA TRP A 4 -40.53 36.27 18.89
C TRP A 4 -39.23 35.68 18.36
N ASP A 5 -38.12 36.14 18.95
CA ASP A 5 -36.80 35.54 18.88
C ASP A 5 -36.79 34.23 19.68
N PHE A 6 -36.12 33.19 19.17
CA PHE A 6 -35.69 32.05 19.97
C PHE A 6 -34.22 31.73 19.71
N ASP A 7 -33.46 31.80 20.79
CA ASP A 7 -32.04 31.54 20.93
C ASP A 7 -31.68 30.06 20.66
N ILE A 8 -31.00 29.79 19.55
CA ILE A 8 -30.55 28.46 19.12
C ILE A 8 -29.28 27.99 19.86
N VAL A 9 -28.62 28.86 20.63
CA VAL A 9 -27.30 28.59 21.20
C VAL A 9 -27.34 27.72 22.47
N ARG A 10 -28.49 27.58 23.13
CA ARG A 10 -28.58 26.82 24.40
C ARG A 10 -28.97 25.34 24.25
N ILE A 11 -29.65 24.95 23.16
CA ILE A 11 -30.11 23.56 22.97
C ILE A 11 -28.97 22.62 22.53
N ARG A 12 -27.92 23.14 21.86
CA ARG A 12 -26.75 22.32 21.50
C ARG A 12 -25.89 21.89 22.69
N ARG A 13 -26.00 22.55 23.85
CA ARG A 13 -25.17 22.27 25.03
C ARG A 13 -25.69 21.14 25.92
N GLU A 14 -26.95 20.69 25.76
CA GLU A 14 -27.54 19.62 26.59
C GLU A 14 -27.82 18.30 25.84
N MET A 15 -27.62 18.23 24.52
CA MET A 15 -27.90 17.00 23.73
C MET A 15 -26.70 16.06 23.52
N ARG A 16 -25.51 16.35 24.08
CA ARG A 16 -24.32 15.49 23.92
C ARG A 16 -23.90 14.69 25.17
N SER A 17 -24.64 14.78 26.28
CA SER A 17 -24.38 13.96 27.47
C SER A 17 -25.54 13.00 27.73
N GLY A 18 -25.43 11.75 27.27
CA GLY A 18 -26.42 10.72 27.58
C GLY A 18 -26.29 9.44 26.76
N ILE A 19 -25.24 8.65 27.02
CA ILE A 19 -25.32 7.20 26.82
C ILE A 19 -26.25 6.64 27.91
N VAL A 20 -27.03 5.63 27.56
CA VAL A 20 -28.10 4.92 28.30
C VAL A 20 -29.51 5.44 27.99
N TRP A 21 -30.34 4.51 27.53
CA TRP A 21 -31.78 4.56 27.14
C TRP A 21 -32.07 4.45 25.64
N SER A 22 -31.98 3.22 25.13
CA SER A 22 -32.72 2.76 23.95
C SER A 22 -33.19 1.33 24.16
N PHE A 23 -34.14 1.15 25.08
CA PHE A 23 -35.07 0.03 25.13
C PHE A 23 -36.41 0.59 25.61
N LEU A 24 -37.49 0.30 24.88
CA LEU A 24 -38.84 0.88 24.94
C LEU A 24 -39.05 2.23 24.22
N LEU A 25 -39.47 2.17 22.95
CA LEU A 25 -40.64 2.92 22.43
C LEU A 25 -40.86 2.59 20.94
N VAL A 26 -41.52 1.45 20.67
CA VAL A 26 -42.25 1.22 19.42
C VAL A 26 -43.68 0.85 19.79
N GLN A 27 -44.49 1.86 20.08
CA GLN A 27 -45.94 1.78 19.94
C GLN A 27 -46.53 3.18 19.72
N THR A 28 -47.48 3.23 18.78
CA THR A 28 -48.46 4.30 18.49
C THR A 28 -48.11 5.36 17.44
N SER A 29 -48.61 5.14 16.22
CA SER A 29 -49.41 6.07 15.37
C SER A 29 -49.50 5.46 13.96
N SER A 30 -50.61 5.39 13.22
CA SER A 30 -51.96 5.90 13.37
C SER A 30 -52.92 5.12 12.46
N TRP A 31 -54.20 5.14 12.85
CA TRP A 31 -55.38 4.65 12.13
C TRP A 31 -56.05 5.77 11.30
N MET A 32 -56.93 5.34 10.38
CA MET A 32 -57.98 6.05 9.59
C MET A 32 -57.59 6.56 8.18
N VAL A 33 -58.35 6.33 7.08
CA VAL A 33 -59.68 5.72 6.86
C VAL A 33 -59.82 5.19 5.40
N THR A 34 -60.79 4.29 5.26
CA THR A 34 -61.29 3.38 4.21
C THR A 34 -61.77 3.93 2.85
N ALA A 35 -61.74 3.06 1.82
CA ALA A 35 -62.90 2.77 0.94
C ALA A 35 -62.82 1.33 0.36
N GLN A 36 -63.93 0.59 0.44
CA GLN A 36 -64.16 -0.80 0.02
C GLN A 36 -64.86 -0.90 -1.34
N GLU A 37 -64.64 -2.00 -2.08
CA GLU A 37 -65.71 -2.73 -2.79
C GLU A 37 -65.57 -4.27 -2.58
N ALA A 38 -66.58 -4.83 -1.89
CA ALA A 38 -67.27 -6.13 -1.96
C ALA A 38 -66.86 -7.19 -3.03
N VAL A 39 -66.96 -8.54 -2.94
CA VAL A 39 -67.70 -9.61 -2.18
C VAL A 39 -67.36 -10.98 -2.92
N PRO A 40 -67.66 -12.25 -2.49
CA PRO A 40 -67.85 -12.93 -1.19
C PRO A 40 -66.96 -14.20 -0.97
N ALA A 41 -67.03 -14.70 0.27
CA ALA A 41 -66.57 -16.02 0.74
C ALA A 41 -67.56 -17.18 0.54
N ARG A 42 -67.05 -18.43 0.55
CA ARG A 42 -67.59 -19.73 1.07
C ARG A 42 -66.56 -20.83 0.68
N SER A 43 -66.25 -21.89 1.44
CA SER A 43 -66.85 -22.55 2.60
C SER A 43 -65.82 -23.41 3.35
N ALA A 44 -66.14 -23.71 4.60
CA ALA A 44 -65.39 -24.50 5.59
C ALA A 44 -65.21 -26.00 5.28
N GLY A 45 -64.22 -26.60 5.95
CA GLY A 45 -64.05 -28.04 6.13
C GLY A 45 -63.16 -28.31 7.36
N SER A 46 -63.78 -28.87 8.40
CA SER A 46 -63.29 -29.16 9.75
C SER A 46 -62.29 -30.32 9.85
N HIS A 47 -61.37 -30.28 10.82
CA HIS A 47 -60.98 -31.49 11.56
C HIS A 47 -60.64 -31.19 13.02
N SER A 48 -61.18 -32.06 13.87
CA SER A 48 -61.31 -32.06 15.31
C SER A 48 -60.09 -32.63 16.05
N GLU A 49 -59.77 -32.04 17.19
CA GLU A 49 -59.01 -32.65 18.29
C GLU A 49 -59.75 -33.87 18.86
N VAL A 50 -59.04 -34.98 19.10
CA VAL A 50 -59.37 -35.93 20.17
C VAL A 50 -58.09 -36.44 20.81
N SER A 51 -58.10 -36.36 22.14
CA SER A 51 -57.15 -36.75 23.18
C SER A 51 -56.77 -38.24 23.22
N GLU A 52 -55.58 -38.49 23.78
CA GLU A 52 -55.01 -39.79 24.15
C GLU A 52 -55.91 -40.64 25.07
N PRO A 53 -55.61 -41.95 25.18
CA PRO A 53 -55.17 -42.41 26.49
C PRO A 53 -53.97 -43.37 26.50
N HIS A 54 -53.21 -43.24 27.58
CA HIS A 54 -52.18 -44.14 28.12
C HIS A 54 -52.45 -45.64 27.96
N ARG A 55 -51.40 -46.38 27.56
CA ARG A 55 -51.19 -47.80 27.90
C ARG A 55 -49.70 -48.08 28.12
N GLU A 56 -49.38 -48.65 29.28
CA GLU A 56 -48.08 -49.22 29.63
C GLU A 56 -47.69 -50.42 28.74
N PRO A 57 -46.39 -50.73 28.58
CA PRO A 57 -45.92 -51.75 27.66
C PRO A 57 -45.80 -53.13 28.32
N ALA A 58 -46.31 -54.15 27.62
CA ALA A 58 -46.03 -55.56 27.91
C ALA A 58 -44.89 -56.07 27.01
N SER A 59 -43.83 -56.52 27.68
CA SER A 59 -42.88 -57.58 27.31
C SER A 59 -42.75 -58.03 25.84
N GLY A 60 -41.53 -57.82 25.31
CA GLY A 60 -40.69 -58.91 24.80
C GLY A 60 -41.01 -59.47 23.42
N GLU A 61 -40.42 -58.87 22.38
CA GLU A 61 -40.09 -59.60 21.16
C GLU A 61 -38.76 -59.09 20.58
N LYS A 62 -37.83 -60.01 20.38
CA LYS A 62 -36.48 -59.77 19.85
C LYS A 62 -36.59 -59.27 18.41
N ALA A 63 -36.51 -57.96 18.21
CA ALA A 63 -36.30 -57.37 16.90
C ALA A 63 -34.87 -57.64 16.43
N SER A 64 -34.76 -58.57 15.48
CA SER A 64 -33.61 -58.77 14.60
C SER A 64 -33.11 -57.41 14.09
N ALA A 65 -31.87 -57.05 14.43
CA ALA A 65 -31.14 -55.92 13.87
C ALA A 65 -31.01 -56.08 12.34
N ARG A 66 -31.98 -55.55 11.59
CA ARG A 66 -31.76 -55.18 10.20
C ARG A 66 -30.85 -53.97 10.24
N SER A 67 -29.59 -54.16 9.84
CA SER A 67 -28.70 -53.05 9.52
C SER A 67 -29.39 -52.23 8.43
N ASN A 68 -29.98 -51.09 8.80
CA ASN A 68 -30.31 -50.04 7.85
C ASN A 68 -28.97 -49.56 7.30
N SER A 69 -28.50 -50.16 6.20
CA SER A 69 -27.48 -49.57 5.37
C SER A 69 -28.06 -48.23 4.91
N ALA A 70 -27.63 -47.13 5.54
CA ALA A 70 -28.03 -45.80 5.17
C ALA A 70 -27.84 -45.65 3.66
N VAL A 71 -28.93 -45.39 2.94
CA VAL A 71 -28.88 -45.16 1.50
C VAL A 71 -27.96 -43.95 1.30
N VAL A 72 -26.78 -44.19 0.74
CA VAL A 72 -25.84 -43.11 0.41
C VAL A 72 -26.51 -42.26 -0.66
N VAL A 73 -26.87 -41.03 -0.28
CA VAL A 73 -27.46 -40.07 -1.21
C VAL A 73 -26.41 -39.72 -2.25
N ASP A 74 -26.75 -39.91 -3.52
CA ASP A 74 -25.90 -39.48 -4.62
C ASP A 74 -26.17 -38.02 -4.98
N TYR A 75 -25.20 -37.15 -4.70
CA TYR A 75 -25.28 -35.71 -5.00
C TYR A 75 -24.81 -35.37 -6.42
N GLY A 76 -24.36 -36.37 -7.21
CA GLY A 76 -23.92 -36.20 -8.59
C GLY A 76 -24.81 -35.32 -9.46
N PRO A 77 -26.14 -35.53 -9.52
CA PRO A 77 -27.04 -34.69 -10.30
C PRO A 77 -27.03 -33.21 -9.90
N ALA A 78 -26.75 -32.88 -8.64
CA ALA A 78 -26.64 -31.50 -8.17
C ALA A 78 -25.30 -30.88 -8.60
N PHE A 79 -24.20 -31.64 -8.53
CA PHE A 79 -22.89 -31.22 -9.02
C PHE A 79 -22.92 -30.92 -10.53
N GLU A 80 -23.59 -31.74 -11.34
CA GLU A 80 -23.77 -31.49 -12.77
C GLU A 80 -24.49 -30.17 -13.05
N ARG A 81 -25.41 -29.74 -12.17
CA ARG A 81 -26.06 -28.42 -12.30
C ARG A 81 -25.09 -27.28 -12.03
N LEU A 82 -24.22 -27.40 -11.02
CA LEU A 82 -23.20 -26.38 -10.73
C LEU A 82 -22.19 -26.23 -11.87
N ILE A 83 -21.81 -27.33 -12.52
CA ILE A 83 -20.91 -27.32 -13.69
C ILE A 83 -21.57 -26.65 -14.89
N LYS A 84 -22.85 -26.96 -15.15
CA LYS A 84 -23.64 -26.25 -16.17
C LYS A 84 -23.76 -24.75 -15.91
N LEU A 85 -23.70 -24.33 -14.64
CA LEU A 85 -23.66 -22.92 -14.23
C LEU A 85 -22.26 -22.28 -14.33
N GLY A 86 -21.25 -23.00 -14.85
CA GLY A 86 -19.92 -22.47 -15.11
C GLY A 86 -18.87 -22.81 -14.03
N LEU A 87 -19.18 -23.72 -13.11
CA LEU A 87 -18.13 -24.28 -12.24
C LEU A 87 -17.10 -25.05 -13.12
N PRO A 88 -15.79 -24.79 -12.97
CA PRO A 88 -14.77 -25.49 -13.77
C PRO A 88 -14.90 -27.02 -13.66
N ASP A 89 -14.76 -27.73 -14.78
CA ASP A 89 -14.90 -29.19 -14.78
C ASP A 89 -13.56 -29.86 -14.44
N ALA A 90 -13.50 -30.52 -13.27
CA ALA A 90 -12.33 -31.28 -12.81
C ALA A 90 -12.25 -32.71 -13.39
N LYS A 91 -13.01 -33.02 -14.45
CA LYS A 91 -13.00 -34.36 -15.06
C LYS A 91 -11.60 -34.81 -15.47
N GLY A 92 -11.14 -35.91 -14.88
CA GLY A 92 -9.81 -36.48 -15.12
C GLY A 92 -8.65 -35.63 -14.59
N ALA A 93 -8.95 -34.63 -13.76
CA ALA A 93 -7.93 -33.79 -13.13
C ALA A 93 -7.24 -34.52 -11.99
N LYS A 94 -5.98 -34.15 -11.73
CA LYS A 94 -5.19 -34.67 -10.62
C LYS A 94 -5.27 -33.72 -9.43
N TYR A 95 -5.53 -34.24 -8.23
CA TYR A 95 -5.53 -33.44 -7.02
C TYR A 95 -4.09 -33.12 -6.60
N VAL A 96 -3.80 -31.84 -6.42
CA VAL A 96 -2.44 -31.36 -6.14
C VAL A 96 -2.43 -30.26 -5.07
N LYS A 97 -1.28 -30.08 -4.44
CA LYS A 97 -0.91 -28.88 -3.69
C LYS A 97 -0.17 -27.95 -4.64
N LEU A 98 -0.77 -26.80 -4.96
CA LEU A 98 -0.19 -25.76 -5.79
C LEU A 98 0.57 -24.76 -4.91
N THR A 99 1.80 -24.45 -5.29
CA THR A 99 2.63 -23.38 -4.72
C THR A 99 2.89 -22.37 -5.82
N LEU A 100 2.44 -21.13 -5.65
CA LEU A 100 2.70 -20.03 -6.57
C LEU A 100 3.97 -19.27 -6.12
N HIS A 101 4.75 -18.77 -7.08
CA HIS A 101 6.03 -18.09 -6.87
C HIS A 101 6.03 -16.70 -7.55
N GLY A 102 6.68 -15.71 -6.92
CA GLY A 102 6.83 -14.32 -7.40
C GLY A 102 5.97 -13.28 -6.68
N GLU A 103 6.30 -11.99 -6.88
CA GLU A 103 5.42 -10.86 -6.57
C GLU A 103 4.10 -11.11 -7.29
N ALA A 104 3.15 -11.61 -6.52
CA ALA A 104 1.83 -11.90 -6.99
C ALA A 104 1.26 -10.61 -7.58
N GLY A 105 1.17 -10.50 -8.91
CA GLY A 105 0.32 -9.49 -9.54
C GLY A 105 -1.05 -9.53 -8.87
N GLN A 106 -1.80 -8.42 -8.88
CA GLN A 106 -3.04 -8.25 -8.10
C GLN A 106 -3.97 -9.48 -8.14
N GLU A 107 -4.03 -10.23 -9.25
CA GLU A 107 -4.76 -11.50 -9.36
C GLU A 107 -4.27 -12.61 -8.41
N ALA A 108 -2.96 -12.81 -8.26
CA ALA A 108 -2.42 -13.83 -7.37
C ALA A 108 -2.57 -13.43 -5.88
N GLN A 109 -2.47 -12.14 -5.55
CA GLN A 109 -2.76 -11.63 -4.20
C GLN A 109 -4.25 -11.78 -3.88
N MET A 110 -5.13 -11.41 -4.81
CA MET A 110 -6.58 -11.63 -4.68
C MET A 110 -6.93 -13.12 -4.56
N MET A 111 -6.24 -13.99 -5.30
CA MET A 111 -6.43 -15.44 -5.19
C MET A 111 -5.94 -16.00 -3.86
N GLN A 112 -4.83 -15.49 -3.31
CA GLN A 112 -4.36 -15.83 -1.97
C GLN A 112 -5.33 -15.32 -0.90
N TYR A 113 -5.80 -14.08 -1.02
CA TYR A 113 -6.78 -13.47 -0.14
C TYR A 113 -8.11 -14.22 -0.12
N GLN A 114 -8.65 -14.57 -1.30
CA GLN A 114 -9.84 -15.43 -1.43
C GLN A 114 -9.61 -16.84 -0.88
N SER A 115 -8.36 -17.34 -0.92
CA SER A 115 -8.01 -18.64 -0.33
C SER A 115 -7.90 -18.60 1.20
N GLY A 116 -7.46 -17.47 1.77
CA GLY A 116 -7.42 -17.21 3.21
C GLY A 116 -8.82 -17.00 3.80
N MET A 117 -9.63 -16.16 3.15
CA MET A 117 -11.02 -15.87 3.55
C MET A 117 -11.97 -17.06 3.34
N GLY A 118 -11.77 -17.87 2.30
CA GLY A 118 -12.59 -19.07 2.02
C GLY A 118 -12.34 -20.26 2.97
N GLY A 119 -11.62 -20.05 4.07
CA GLY A 119 -11.36 -20.99 5.16
C GLY A 119 -10.69 -22.32 4.77
N ARG A 120 -9.81 -22.29 3.76
CA ARG A 120 -8.95 -23.45 3.44
C ARG A 120 -7.91 -23.73 4.51
N ALA A 121 -7.40 -22.70 5.18
CA ALA A 121 -6.50 -22.87 6.32
C ALA A 121 -7.13 -23.67 7.46
N LYS A 122 -8.47 -23.71 7.53
CA LYS A 122 -9.23 -24.32 8.64
C LYS A 122 -9.61 -25.79 8.38
N THR A 123 -9.44 -26.33 7.16
CA THR A 123 -9.81 -27.74 6.87
C THR A 123 -8.69 -28.75 7.17
N GLY A 124 -7.43 -28.30 7.26
CA GLY A 124 -6.28 -29.19 7.42
C GLY A 124 -5.97 -30.07 6.21
N ALA A 125 -6.65 -29.86 5.06
CA ALA A 125 -6.34 -30.54 3.81
C ALA A 125 -5.00 -30.07 3.23
N LYS A 126 -4.20 -30.99 2.69
CA LYS A 126 -2.88 -30.69 2.11
C LYS A 126 -2.98 -30.19 0.67
N GLY A 127 -3.88 -30.74 -0.14
CA GLY A 127 -4.12 -30.31 -1.52
C GLY A 127 -5.12 -29.15 -1.62
N ASP A 128 -4.92 -28.29 -2.61
CA ASP A 128 -5.69 -27.05 -2.80
C ASP A 128 -6.02 -26.72 -4.26
N ALA A 129 -5.63 -27.58 -5.20
CA ALA A 129 -5.87 -27.38 -6.62
C ALA A 129 -6.12 -28.70 -7.38
N TRP A 130 -6.70 -28.56 -8.57
CA TRP A 130 -6.90 -29.67 -9.51
C TRP A 130 -6.17 -29.39 -10.82
N LEU A 131 -5.17 -30.20 -11.15
CA LEU A 131 -4.40 -30.11 -12.40
C LEU A 131 -5.18 -30.77 -13.55
N LEU A 132 -5.56 -29.98 -14.55
CA LEU A 132 -6.38 -30.46 -15.67
C LEU A 132 -5.58 -31.34 -16.66
N PRO A 133 -6.16 -32.41 -17.21
CA PRO A 133 -5.46 -33.42 -18.02
C PRO A 133 -4.96 -32.93 -19.39
N SER A 134 -5.47 -31.82 -19.90
CA SER A 134 -5.20 -31.30 -21.25
C SER A 134 -4.34 -30.03 -21.29
N ALA A 135 -3.80 -29.59 -20.16
CA ALA A 135 -3.20 -28.26 -20.08
C ALA A 135 -1.68 -28.26 -20.31
N LYS A 136 -1.27 -28.51 -21.54
CA LYS A 136 -0.32 -27.57 -22.15
C LYS A 136 -1.19 -26.86 -23.16
N GLY A 137 -1.57 -25.60 -22.90
CA GLY A 137 -2.14 -24.80 -23.98
C GLY A 137 -1.15 -24.77 -25.16
N ASP A 138 -1.54 -24.21 -26.30
CA ASP A 138 -0.60 -23.93 -27.39
C ASP A 138 0.61 -23.07 -26.91
N ASP A 139 0.48 -22.44 -25.73
CA ASP A 139 1.45 -21.67 -24.98
C ASP A 139 2.39 -22.46 -24.04
N GLY A 140 2.19 -23.79 -23.86
CA GLY A 140 2.98 -24.63 -22.97
C GLY A 140 2.67 -24.50 -21.47
N LEU A 141 1.60 -23.82 -21.08
CA LEU A 141 1.22 -23.56 -19.68
C LEU A 141 0.29 -24.65 -19.12
N ALA A 142 0.47 -24.99 -17.84
CA ALA A 142 -0.45 -25.84 -17.08
C ALA A 142 -1.66 -25.06 -16.63
N GLN A 143 -2.83 -25.69 -16.63
CA GLN A 143 -4.09 -25.10 -16.21
C GLN A 143 -4.56 -25.86 -15.00
N LEU A 144 -4.79 -25.14 -13.91
CA LEU A 144 -5.24 -25.70 -12.65
C LEU A 144 -6.51 -25.02 -12.21
N ILE A 145 -7.43 -25.79 -11.63
CA ILE A 145 -8.52 -25.21 -10.84
C ILE A 145 -7.94 -24.91 -9.46
N HIS A 146 -7.64 -23.66 -9.19
CA HIS A 146 -7.22 -23.20 -7.87
C HIS A 146 -8.42 -22.50 -7.22
N ALA A 147 -8.58 -22.69 -5.92
CA ALA A 147 -9.68 -22.08 -5.19
C ALA A 147 -11.10 -22.54 -5.53
N GLY A 148 -11.25 -23.58 -6.34
CA GLY A 148 -12.54 -24.20 -6.66
C GLY A 148 -13.38 -23.38 -7.66
N TYR A 149 -13.32 -22.06 -7.64
CA TYR A 149 -14.14 -21.23 -8.52
C TYR A 149 -13.45 -20.78 -9.79
N GLY A 150 -12.11 -20.87 -9.89
CA GLY A 150 -11.28 -20.29 -10.95
C GLY A 150 -10.36 -21.28 -11.65
N THR A 151 -9.95 -21.01 -12.89
CA THR A 151 -8.79 -21.68 -13.50
C THR A 151 -7.62 -20.72 -13.61
N VAL A 152 -6.44 -21.17 -13.21
CA VAL A 152 -5.18 -20.43 -13.34
C VAL A 152 -4.29 -21.09 -14.36
N LYS A 153 -3.62 -20.27 -15.18
CA LYS A 153 -2.53 -20.74 -16.03
C LYS A 153 -1.22 -20.60 -15.25
N VAL A 154 -0.61 -21.74 -14.94
CA VAL A 154 0.64 -21.85 -14.21
C VAL A 154 1.71 -22.32 -15.17
N LYS A 155 2.75 -21.50 -15.31
CA LYS A 155 3.99 -21.95 -15.95
C LYS A 155 4.67 -22.85 -14.92
N LYS A 156 4.72 -24.16 -15.19
CA LYS A 156 5.53 -25.06 -14.35
C LYS A 156 6.89 -24.44 -14.28
N LYS A 157 7.35 -24.11 -13.07
CA LYS A 157 8.69 -23.58 -12.88
C LYS A 157 9.62 -24.64 -13.47
N GLN A 158 10.16 -24.36 -14.66
CA GLN A 158 11.31 -25.11 -15.10
C GLN A 158 12.31 -24.91 -13.97
N LYS A 159 12.84 -26.00 -13.42
CA LYS A 159 13.97 -25.94 -12.48
C LYS A 159 15.19 -25.41 -13.23
N ARG A 160 15.14 -24.16 -13.70
CA ARG A 160 16.26 -23.29 -13.93
C ARG A 160 16.97 -23.25 -12.59
N GLY A 161 18.18 -23.82 -12.48
CA GLY A 161 18.97 -23.77 -11.24
C GLY A 161 19.02 -22.33 -10.72
N GLY A 162 19.16 -22.09 -9.42
CA GLY A 162 19.09 -20.74 -8.82
C GLY A 162 19.86 -19.68 -9.60
N LEU A 163 21.04 -20.08 -10.06
CA LEU A 163 21.74 -19.62 -11.25
C LEU A 163 20.91 -18.87 -12.32
N MET A 164 20.01 -19.54 -13.06
CA MET A 164 19.28 -18.99 -14.22
C MET A 164 18.19 -17.97 -13.85
N ARG A 165 17.83 -17.85 -12.56
CA ARG A 165 16.97 -16.77 -12.05
C ARG A 165 17.77 -15.55 -11.63
N LEU A 166 18.91 -15.76 -10.97
CA LEU A 166 19.91 -14.71 -10.75
C LEU A 166 20.39 -14.08 -12.08
N LEU A 167 20.34 -14.87 -13.16
CA LEU A 167 20.83 -14.54 -14.48
C LEU A 167 19.90 -13.69 -15.36
N VAL A 168 18.62 -13.52 -15.06
CA VAL A 168 17.67 -12.78 -15.93
C VAL A 168 16.80 -11.81 -15.13
N GLY A 169 17.08 -11.67 -13.83
CA GLY A 169 16.15 -11.11 -12.86
C GLY A 169 15.01 -12.10 -12.57
N PRO A 170 14.11 -11.80 -11.60
CA PRO A 170 12.82 -12.47 -11.54
C PRO A 170 12.22 -12.41 -12.94
N GLU A 171 11.72 -13.53 -13.43
CA GLU A 171 11.10 -13.60 -14.75
C GLU A 171 9.92 -12.61 -14.72
N LYS A 172 10.13 -11.35 -15.13
CA LYS A 172 9.08 -10.34 -15.32
C LYS A 172 8.05 -11.06 -16.13
N ALA A 173 6.88 -11.30 -15.54
CA ALA A 173 5.84 -12.19 -16.07
C ALA A 173 5.87 -12.09 -17.58
N THR A 174 6.54 -13.07 -18.22
CA THR A 174 6.85 -12.94 -19.64
C THR A 174 5.52 -12.75 -20.36
N LYS A 175 5.49 -12.00 -21.46
CA LYS A 175 4.28 -11.75 -22.27
C LYS A 175 3.45 -13.01 -22.59
N ALA A 176 3.99 -14.21 -22.36
CA ALA A 176 3.30 -15.50 -22.37
C ALA A 176 2.20 -15.70 -21.29
N GLY A 177 2.00 -14.80 -20.32
CA GLY A 177 0.72 -14.70 -19.59
C GLY A 177 0.36 -15.79 -18.58
N GLY A 178 1.33 -16.40 -17.87
CA GLY A 178 1.08 -17.37 -16.80
C GLY A 178 1.85 -17.07 -15.50
N ILE A 179 1.30 -17.48 -14.36
CA ILE A 179 1.93 -17.32 -13.02
C ILE A 179 2.96 -18.44 -12.83
N ALA A 180 4.13 -18.14 -12.27
CA ALA A 180 5.11 -19.18 -11.95
C ALA A 180 4.61 -20.03 -10.77
N GLY A 181 4.72 -21.36 -10.87
CA GLY A 181 4.31 -22.23 -9.78
C GLY A 181 4.79 -23.67 -9.92
N ASP A 182 4.77 -24.38 -8.80
CA ASP A 182 5.05 -25.80 -8.66
C ASP A 182 3.85 -26.51 -8.03
N TRP A 183 3.70 -27.81 -8.31
CA TRP A 183 2.63 -28.60 -7.72
C TRP A 183 3.04 -30.04 -7.41
N THR A 184 2.46 -30.58 -6.34
CA THR A 184 2.70 -31.96 -5.87
C THR A 184 1.38 -32.70 -5.73
N GLU A 185 1.28 -33.94 -6.22
CA GLU A 185 0.07 -34.75 -6.09
C GLU A 185 -0.23 -35.03 -4.60
N GLN A 186 -1.51 -35.01 -4.25
CA GLN A 186 -2.00 -35.19 -2.87
C GLN A 186 -3.03 -36.32 -2.80
N ASP A 187 -3.21 -36.86 -1.59
CA ASP A 187 -4.15 -37.95 -1.33
C ASP A 187 -5.56 -37.39 -1.05
N VAL A 188 -6.47 -37.57 -2.01
CA VAL A 188 -7.86 -37.11 -1.94
C VAL A 188 -8.61 -37.75 -0.78
N ALA A 189 -8.39 -39.04 -0.50
CA ALA A 189 -9.13 -39.75 0.55
C ALA A 189 -8.68 -39.28 1.95
N ALA A 190 -7.36 -39.07 2.13
CA ALA A 190 -6.83 -38.52 3.36
C ALA A 190 -7.34 -37.09 3.64
N ASP A 191 -7.33 -36.24 2.62
CA ASP A 191 -7.81 -34.86 2.74
C ASP A 191 -9.33 -34.78 2.89
N ALA A 192 -10.11 -35.65 2.25
CA ALA A 192 -11.56 -35.74 2.45
C ALA A 192 -11.91 -36.06 3.90
N LYS A 193 -11.16 -36.96 4.55
CA LYS A 193 -11.31 -37.24 5.98
C LYS A 193 -11.01 -36.00 6.83
N LYS A 194 -9.94 -35.25 6.52
CA LYS A 194 -9.57 -34.01 7.23
C LYS A 194 -10.64 -32.94 7.10
N ILE A 195 -11.22 -32.79 5.91
CA ILE A 195 -12.34 -31.88 5.67
C ILE A 195 -13.55 -32.25 6.53
N ILE A 196 -13.91 -33.54 6.61
CA ILE A 196 -15.01 -34.01 7.47
C ILE A 196 -14.73 -33.71 8.95
N GLU A 197 -13.52 -34.03 9.43
CA GLU A 197 -13.07 -33.72 10.81
C GLU A 197 -13.17 -32.21 11.09
N ALA A 198 -12.82 -31.37 10.11
CA ALA A 198 -12.91 -29.92 10.24
C ALA A 198 -14.37 -29.43 10.33
N ILE A 199 -15.29 -29.93 9.50
CA ILE A 199 -16.73 -29.60 9.61
C ILE A 199 -17.26 -29.92 10.99
N GLU A 200 -16.91 -31.08 11.54
CA GLU A 200 -17.34 -31.49 12.87
C GLU A 200 -16.75 -30.60 13.97
N SER A 201 -15.49 -30.17 13.83
CA SER A 201 -14.82 -29.26 14.78
C SER A 201 -15.39 -27.83 14.82
N GLN A 202 -16.12 -27.42 13.79
CA GLN A 202 -16.73 -26.09 13.71
C GLN A 202 -18.10 -26.01 14.38
N ARG A 203 -18.50 -27.03 15.14
CA ARG A 203 -19.70 -27.02 16.00
C ARG A 203 -19.37 -26.44 17.38
N GLY A 204 -20.39 -25.86 18.02
CA GLY A 204 -20.30 -25.32 19.39
C GLY A 204 -20.30 -23.80 19.43
N GLU A 205 -20.43 -23.24 20.62
CA GLU A 205 -20.56 -21.78 20.85
C GLU A 205 -19.41 -21.00 20.19
N ASN A 206 -19.78 -19.90 19.52
CA ASN A 206 -18.89 -19.00 18.79
C ASN A 206 -18.11 -19.63 17.62
N LYS A 207 -18.40 -20.88 17.22
CA LYS A 207 -17.79 -21.54 16.05
C LYS A 207 -18.57 -21.27 14.77
N MET A 208 -17.98 -21.61 13.62
CA MET A 208 -18.55 -21.25 12.31
C MET A 208 -19.92 -21.88 12.01
N LEU A 209 -20.24 -23.03 12.61
CA LEU A 209 -21.55 -23.69 12.46
C LEU A 209 -22.47 -23.47 13.66
N ASP A 210 -22.11 -22.55 14.55
CA ASP A 210 -23.01 -22.07 15.62
C ASP A 210 -24.22 -21.36 14.98
N PRO A 211 -25.47 -21.81 15.24
CA PRO A 211 -26.66 -21.14 14.73
C PRO A 211 -26.70 -19.64 15.04
N ASP A 212 -26.28 -19.23 16.24
CA ASP A 212 -26.33 -17.82 16.65
C ASP A 212 -25.33 -17.00 15.82
N ARG A 213 -24.08 -17.47 15.74
CA ARG A 213 -23.06 -16.85 14.88
C ARG A 213 -23.45 -16.80 13.42
N TRP A 214 -24.11 -17.84 12.92
CA TRP A 214 -24.56 -17.94 11.54
C TRP A 214 -25.58 -16.85 11.16
N GLU A 215 -26.34 -16.32 12.11
CA GLU A 215 -27.34 -15.28 11.81
C GLU A 215 -26.72 -13.91 11.57
N TYR A 216 -25.62 -13.57 12.25
CA TYR A 216 -24.97 -12.26 12.14
C TYR A 216 -23.65 -12.25 11.36
N SER A 217 -23.10 -13.43 11.02
CA SER A 217 -21.87 -13.58 10.22
C SER A 217 -22.07 -14.47 8.98
N SER A 218 -21.55 -14.00 7.84
CA SER A 218 -21.52 -14.78 6.59
C SER A 218 -20.39 -15.81 6.53
N ASP A 219 -19.46 -15.81 7.48
CA ASP A 219 -18.22 -16.57 7.38
C ASP A 219 -18.47 -18.08 7.32
N GLY A 220 -19.42 -18.56 8.13
CA GLY A 220 -19.80 -19.97 8.15
C GLY A 220 -20.35 -20.43 6.81
N ALA A 221 -21.25 -19.67 6.22
CA ALA A 221 -21.85 -19.98 4.92
C ALA A 221 -20.82 -19.89 3.78
N LEU A 222 -19.95 -18.87 3.80
CA LEU A 222 -18.87 -18.71 2.84
C LEU A 222 -17.89 -19.88 2.90
N TRP A 223 -17.44 -20.25 4.10
CA TRP A 223 -16.55 -21.39 4.32
C TRP A 223 -17.16 -22.71 3.83
N CYS A 224 -18.40 -22.99 4.24
CA CYS A 224 -19.14 -24.16 3.80
C CYS A 224 -19.28 -24.21 2.27
N SER A 225 -19.45 -23.07 1.60
CA SER A 225 -19.60 -23.01 0.15
C SER A 225 -18.32 -23.45 -0.58
N GLY A 226 -17.14 -23.09 -0.04
CA GLY A 226 -15.85 -23.55 -0.54
C GLY A 226 -15.67 -25.06 -0.39
N VAL A 227 -16.09 -25.61 0.76
CA VAL A 227 -16.09 -27.07 1.01
C VAL A 227 -17.00 -27.81 0.03
N LEU A 228 -18.21 -27.28 -0.22
CA LEU A 228 -19.15 -27.85 -1.19
C LEU A 228 -18.57 -27.88 -2.61
N VAL A 229 -17.90 -26.81 -3.03
CA VAL A 229 -17.24 -26.75 -4.33
C VAL A 229 -16.07 -27.74 -4.43
N GLN A 230 -15.28 -27.89 -3.37
CA GLN A 230 -14.22 -28.89 -3.35
C GLN A 230 -14.77 -30.31 -3.50
N ALA A 231 -15.87 -30.63 -2.81
CA ALA A 231 -16.56 -31.92 -2.96
C ALA A 231 -17.08 -32.12 -4.39
N CYS A 232 -17.62 -31.08 -5.04
CA CYS A 232 -18.04 -31.13 -6.44
C CYS A 232 -16.86 -31.51 -7.37
N HIS A 233 -15.69 -30.88 -7.19
CA HIS A 233 -14.49 -31.22 -7.98
C HIS A 233 -13.99 -32.63 -7.70
N MET A 234 -14.02 -33.09 -6.43
CA MET A 234 -13.71 -34.48 -6.07
C MET A 234 -14.60 -35.46 -6.81
N TYR A 235 -15.92 -35.22 -6.83
CA TYR A 235 -16.87 -36.05 -7.57
C TYR A 235 -16.51 -36.11 -9.06
N ARG A 236 -16.23 -34.95 -9.67
CA ARG A 236 -15.88 -34.86 -11.10
C ARG A 236 -14.55 -35.50 -11.46
N ALA A 237 -13.58 -35.48 -10.57
CA ALA A 237 -12.32 -36.18 -10.75
C ALA A 237 -12.43 -37.71 -10.56
N GLY A 238 -13.61 -38.22 -10.14
CA GLY A 238 -13.88 -39.65 -9.97
C GLY A 238 -13.88 -40.14 -8.52
N HIS A 239 -13.76 -39.23 -7.54
CA HIS A 239 -13.77 -39.51 -6.11
C HIS A 239 -15.19 -39.38 -5.52
N THR A 240 -16.14 -40.12 -6.11
CA THR A 240 -17.58 -40.01 -5.83
C THR A 240 -17.93 -40.29 -4.36
N LYS A 241 -17.28 -41.29 -3.76
CA LYS A 241 -17.56 -41.70 -2.38
C LYS A 241 -17.19 -40.59 -1.39
N GLU A 242 -15.98 -40.06 -1.52
CA GLU A 242 -15.43 -39.00 -0.68
C GLU A 242 -16.26 -37.72 -0.79
N ALA A 243 -16.62 -37.33 -2.02
CA ALA A 243 -17.45 -36.16 -2.28
C ALA A 243 -18.83 -36.26 -1.62
N ASN A 244 -19.52 -37.40 -1.80
CA ASN A 244 -20.86 -37.59 -1.22
C ASN A 244 -20.81 -37.62 0.32
N GLN A 245 -19.73 -38.13 0.92
CA GLN A 245 -19.55 -38.10 2.38
C GLN A 245 -19.36 -36.68 2.92
N ILE A 246 -18.53 -35.86 2.26
CA ILE A 246 -18.33 -34.46 2.64
C ILE A 246 -19.66 -33.69 2.57
N VAL A 247 -20.40 -33.81 1.46
CA VAL A 247 -21.66 -33.08 1.29
C VAL A 247 -22.73 -33.57 2.26
N ALA A 248 -22.85 -34.87 2.49
CA ALA A 248 -23.78 -35.40 3.49
C ALA A 248 -23.51 -34.79 4.86
N LYS A 249 -22.24 -34.75 5.29
CA LYS A 249 -21.85 -34.16 6.58
C LYS A 249 -22.08 -32.65 6.63
N LEU A 250 -21.77 -31.94 5.54
CA LEU A 250 -21.97 -30.50 5.44
C LEU A 250 -23.46 -30.13 5.54
N MET A 251 -24.32 -30.85 4.82
CA MET A 251 -25.77 -30.59 4.81
C MET A 251 -26.45 -31.02 6.11
N GLU A 252 -25.88 -31.99 6.82
CA GLU A 252 -26.32 -32.39 8.17
C GLU A 252 -26.04 -31.31 9.22
N LEU A 253 -24.87 -30.65 9.14
CA LEU A 253 -24.37 -29.79 10.21
C LEU A 253 -24.54 -28.29 9.96
N ALA A 254 -24.70 -27.84 8.72
CA ALA A 254 -24.92 -26.42 8.43
C ALA A 254 -26.31 -25.97 8.96
N PRO A 255 -26.42 -24.90 9.76
CA PRO A 255 -27.70 -24.42 10.29
C PRO A 255 -28.73 -24.07 9.21
N LYS A 256 -28.26 -23.49 8.09
CA LYS A 256 -29.09 -23.11 6.94
C LYS A 256 -28.42 -23.62 5.64
N PRO A 257 -28.53 -24.93 5.30
CA PRO A 257 -27.82 -25.53 4.17
C PRO A 257 -28.09 -24.87 2.83
N VAL A 258 -29.30 -24.31 2.69
CA VAL A 258 -29.74 -23.55 1.52
C VAL A 258 -28.86 -22.32 1.26
N LEU A 259 -28.40 -21.62 2.31
CA LEU A 259 -27.51 -20.47 2.16
C LEU A 259 -26.15 -20.89 1.62
N VAL A 260 -25.64 -22.06 2.01
CA VAL A 260 -24.38 -22.61 1.47
C VAL A 260 -24.45 -22.72 -0.06
N ILE A 261 -25.58 -23.23 -0.57
CA ILE A 261 -25.84 -23.33 -2.01
C ILE A 261 -25.92 -21.94 -2.64
N ASP A 262 -26.68 -21.01 -2.04
CA ASP A 262 -26.82 -19.64 -2.54
C ASP A 262 -25.45 -18.92 -2.63
N TYR A 263 -24.52 -19.16 -1.69
CA TYR A 263 -23.15 -18.62 -1.76
C TYR A 263 -22.32 -19.21 -2.92
N VAL A 264 -22.46 -20.51 -3.22
CA VAL A 264 -21.82 -21.11 -4.40
C VAL A 264 -22.36 -20.46 -5.67
N VAL A 265 -23.69 -20.34 -5.77
CA VAL A 265 -24.35 -19.72 -6.94
C VAL A 265 -23.95 -18.25 -7.08
N ASN A 266 -23.90 -17.50 -5.98
CA ASN A 266 -23.43 -16.12 -5.97
C ASN A 266 -22.02 -15.98 -6.52
N SER A 267 -21.11 -16.86 -6.09
CA SER A 267 -19.70 -16.84 -6.49
C SER A 267 -19.54 -17.16 -7.97
N LEU A 268 -20.27 -18.16 -8.48
CA LEU A 268 -20.30 -18.50 -9.91
C LEU A 268 -20.85 -17.35 -10.75
N ALA A 269 -21.99 -16.78 -10.35
CA ALA A 269 -22.61 -15.66 -11.04
C ALA A 269 -21.69 -14.43 -11.05
N THR A 270 -21.08 -14.08 -9.91
CA THR A 270 -20.16 -12.93 -9.81
C THR A 270 -18.95 -13.10 -10.71
N ARG A 271 -18.37 -14.31 -10.78
CA ARG A 271 -17.26 -14.61 -11.68
C ARG A 271 -17.65 -14.51 -13.15
N SER A 272 -18.76 -15.14 -13.53
CA SER A 272 -19.25 -15.09 -14.93
C SER A 272 -19.56 -13.66 -15.35
N TYR A 273 -20.11 -12.84 -14.44
CA TYR A 273 -20.39 -11.44 -14.71
C TYR A 273 -19.12 -10.63 -14.88
N LYS A 274 -18.11 -10.84 -14.02
CA LYS A 274 -16.81 -10.17 -14.14
C LYS A 274 -16.17 -10.44 -15.50
N ALA A 275 -16.15 -11.71 -15.93
CA ALA A 275 -15.60 -12.09 -17.23
C ALA A 275 -16.36 -11.43 -18.40
N LEU A 276 -17.69 -11.39 -18.30
CA LEU A 276 -18.55 -10.70 -19.27
C LEU A 276 -18.24 -9.19 -19.34
N ALA A 277 -18.07 -8.53 -18.18
CA ALA A 277 -17.73 -7.11 -18.11
C ALA A 277 -16.32 -6.81 -18.62
N GLU A 278 -15.33 -7.66 -18.31
CA GLU A 278 -13.96 -7.55 -18.82
C GLU A 278 -13.93 -7.66 -20.36
N GLU A 279 -14.67 -8.62 -20.93
CA GLU A 279 -14.77 -8.75 -22.39
C GLU A 279 -15.48 -7.54 -23.00
N PHE A 280 -16.49 -6.96 -22.34
CA PHE A 280 -17.07 -5.69 -22.76
C PHE A 280 -16.04 -4.56 -22.77
N PHE A 281 -15.22 -4.40 -21.74
CA PHE A 281 -14.23 -3.32 -21.72
C PHE A 281 -13.14 -3.46 -22.78
N LYS A 282 -12.90 -4.69 -23.25
CA LYS A 282 -11.98 -5.01 -24.34
C LYS A 282 -12.60 -4.83 -25.72
N THR A 283 -13.86 -5.25 -25.91
CA THR A 283 -14.53 -5.26 -27.23
C THR A 283 -15.38 -4.03 -27.50
N LYS A 284 -15.85 -3.37 -26.44
CA LYS A 284 -16.87 -2.32 -26.43
C LYS A 284 -18.19 -2.71 -27.10
N ASP A 285 -18.48 -4.01 -27.21
CA ASP A 285 -19.71 -4.51 -27.81
C ASP A 285 -20.88 -4.44 -26.81
N TRP A 286 -21.64 -3.34 -26.90
CA TRP A 286 -22.80 -3.08 -26.06
C TRP A 286 -23.91 -4.14 -26.21
N VAL A 287 -24.11 -4.67 -27.42
CA VAL A 287 -25.17 -5.64 -27.70
C VAL A 287 -24.81 -6.99 -27.07
N ALA A 288 -23.58 -7.46 -27.32
CA ALA A 288 -23.08 -8.69 -26.69
C ALA A 288 -23.09 -8.59 -25.17
N TYR A 289 -22.71 -7.43 -24.61
CA TYR A 289 -22.71 -7.23 -23.16
C TYR A 289 -24.11 -7.31 -22.54
N ARG A 290 -25.10 -6.65 -23.17
CA ARG A 290 -26.49 -6.73 -22.74
C ARG A 290 -27.05 -8.14 -22.84
N ASP A 291 -26.82 -8.81 -23.97
CA ASP A 291 -27.39 -10.14 -24.22
C ASP A 291 -26.79 -11.17 -23.26
N GLY A 292 -25.47 -11.09 -23.01
CA GLY A 292 -24.81 -11.88 -21.96
C GLY A 292 -25.38 -11.60 -20.57
N ALA A 293 -25.64 -10.33 -20.21
CA ALA A 293 -26.24 -9.99 -18.92
C ALA A 293 -27.68 -10.55 -18.78
N LYS A 294 -28.48 -10.52 -19.85
CA LYS A 294 -29.82 -11.15 -19.88
C LYS A 294 -29.75 -12.67 -19.73
N GLU A 295 -28.80 -13.32 -20.41
CA GLU A 295 -28.57 -14.76 -20.29
C GLU A 295 -28.18 -15.15 -18.85
N MET A 296 -27.35 -14.32 -18.21
CA MET A 296 -26.98 -14.52 -16.81
C MET A 296 -28.19 -14.42 -15.87
N LEU A 297 -29.07 -13.42 -16.05
CA LEU A 297 -30.30 -13.29 -15.25
C LEU A 297 -31.24 -14.50 -15.40
N GLN A 298 -31.26 -15.13 -16.57
CA GLN A 298 -32.02 -16.36 -16.82
C GLN A 298 -31.35 -17.59 -16.21
N SER A 299 -30.03 -17.64 -16.20
CA SER A 299 -29.25 -18.78 -15.67
C SER A 299 -29.18 -18.77 -14.13
N PHE A 300 -29.07 -17.58 -13.53
CA PHE A 300 -28.90 -17.37 -12.09
C PHE A 300 -30.17 -16.76 -11.47
N THR A 301 -31.26 -17.54 -11.46
CA THR A 301 -32.58 -17.05 -11.00
C THR A 301 -32.67 -16.80 -9.50
N ARG A 302 -31.77 -17.41 -8.71
CA ARG A 302 -31.73 -17.40 -7.25
C ARG A 302 -30.28 -17.32 -6.76
N GLY A 303 -30.06 -16.77 -5.55
CA GLY A 303 -28.79 -16.86 -4.82
C GLY A 303 -27.73 -15.86 -5.28
N TRP A 304 -27.89 -15.25 -6.46
CA TRP A 304 -27.02 -14.18 -6.93
C TRP A 304 -27.37 -12.84 -6.28
N LYS A 305 -26.48 -12.37 -5.39
CA LYS A 305 -26.68 -11.13 -4.62
C LYS A 305 -26.72 -9.88 -5.49
N ALA A 306 -26.13 -9.88 -6.68
CA ALA A 306 -26.08 -8.69 -7.54
C ALA A 306 -27.13 -8.70 -8.66
N LYS A 307 -28.10 -9.62 -8.60
CA LYS A 307 -29.10 -9.84 -9.65
C LYS A 307 -29.90 -8.57 -9.96
N GLU A 308 -30.44 -7.89 -8.93
CA GLU A 308 -31.24 -6.68 -9.12
C GLU A 308 -30.40 -5.54 -9.69
N GLY A 309 -29.14 -5.42 -9.24
CA GLY A 309 -28.18 -4.49 -9.85
C GLY A 309 -27.94 -4.78 -11.34
N VAL A 310 -27.86 -6.04 -11.76
CA VAL A 310 -27.71 -6.39 -13.18
C VAL A 310 -29.00 -6.16 -13.98
N GLU A 311 -30.18 -6.34 -13.39
CA GLU A 311 -31.46 -5.95 -14.01
C GLU A 311 -31.49 -4.45 -14.33
N MET A 312 -31.06 -3.60 -13.38
CA MET A 312 -30.91 -2.16 -13.60
C MET A 312 -29.91 -1.87 -14.74
N LEU A 313 -28.77 -2.57 -14.76
CA LEU A 313 -27.78 -2.39 -15.82
C LEU A 313 -28.34 -2.76 -17.20
N VAL A 314 -29.08 -3.86 -17.31
CA VAL A 314 -29.69 -4.29 -18.58
C VAL A 314 -30.63 -3.23 -19.12
N GLU A 315 -31.44 -2.59 -18.26
CA GLU A 315 -32.30 -1.48 -18.67
C GLU A 315 -31.49 -0.31 -19.25
N GLN A 316 -30.39 0.08 -18.59
CA GLN A 316 -29.52 1.16 -19.06
C GLN A 316 -28.80 0.79 -20.37
N LEU A 317 -28.37 -0.45 -20.53
CA LEU A 317 -27.79 -0.96 -21.78
C LEU A 317 -28.80 -0.90 -22.92
N ASP A 318 -30.06 -1.29 -22.69
CA ASP A 318 -31.12 -1.21 -23.70
C ASP A 318 -31.36 0.24 -24.16
N ARG A 319 -31.38 1.21 -23.25
CA ARG A 319 -31.47 2.64 -23.58
C ARG A 319 -30.25 3.09 -24.41
N ARG A 320 -29.04 2.69 -23.99
CA ARG A 320 -27.79 3.05 -24.68
C ARG A 320 -27.74 2.52 -26.12
N ILE A 321 -28.17 1.28 -26.34
CA ILE A 321 -28.20 0.62 -27.65
C ILE A 321 -29.22 1.28 -28.58
N LYS A 322 -30.36 1.75 -28.05
CA LYS A 322 -31.35 2.54 -28.80
C LYS A 322 -30.84 3.94 -29.19
N GLY A 323 -29.64 4.33 -28.74
CA GLY A 323 -29.09 5.66 -28.98
C GLY A 323 -29.72 6.74 -28.09
N GLU A 324 -30.43 6.37 -27.03
CA GLU A 324 -30.96 7.31 -26.06
C GLU A 324 -29.79 7.96 -25.32
N LYS A 325 -29.49 9.21 -25.70
CA LYS A 325 -28.53 10.07 -25.03
C LYS A 325 -29.32 11.28 -24.50
N PRO A 326 -29.82 11.23 -23.26
CA PRO A 326 -30.37 12.40 -22.60
C PRO A 326 -29.48 13.61 -22.87
N LYS A 327 -30.04 14.63 -23.52
CA LYS A 327 -29.35 15.91 -23.63
C LYS A 327 -29.25 16.47 -22.21
N ILE A 328 -28.10 17.04 -21.87
CA ILE A 328 -27.95 17.80 -20.62
C ILE A 328 -28.97 18.94 -20.70
N LYS A 329 -30.00 18.86 -19.86
CA LYS A 329 -31.03 19.90 -19.76
C LYS A 329 -30.55 20.92 -18.75
N ALA A 330 -30.49 22.17 -19.15
CA ALA A 330 -30.20 23.25 -18.21
C ALA A 330 -31.28 23.28 -17.12
N LEU A 331 -30.86 23.51 -15.88
CA LEU A 331 -31.79 23.76 -14.77
C LEU A 331 -32.57 25.05 -15.03
N LYS A 332 -33.76 25.16 -14.43
CA LYS A 332 -34.67 26.29 -14.65
C LYS A 332 -33.96 27.63 -14.38
N GLY A 333 -33.99 28.53 -15.36
CA GLY A 333 -33.40 29.87 -15.26
C GLY A 333 -31.87 29.91 -15.41
N VAL A 334 -31.24 28.82 -15.86
CA VAL A 334 -29.79 28.74 -16.11
C VAL A 334 -29.53 28.60 -17.60
N THR A 335 -28.51 29.32 -18.08
CA THR A 335 -27.90 29.07 -19.40
C THR A 335 -26.54 28.43 -19.18
N LEU A 336 -26.37 27.19 -19.63
CA LEU A 336 -25.09 26.49 -19.55
C LEU A 336 -24.11 27.01 -20.60
N LYS A 337 -22.83 27.16 -20.23
CA LYS A 337 -21.77 27.53 -21.19
C LYS A 337 -21.63 26.44 -22.26
N PRO A 338 -21.54 26.78 -23.56
CA PRO A 338 -21.35 25.80 -24.63
C PRO A 338 -20.11 24.92 -24.42
N GLN A 339 -19.03 25.50 -23.88
CA GLN A 339 -17.81 24.77 -23.56
C GLN A 339 -18.04 23.67 -22.50
N ALA A 340 -18.82 23.95 -21.44
CA ALA A 340 -19.12 22.94 -20.42
C ALA A 340 -19.96 21.79 -20.96
N ILE A 341 -20.93 22.10 -21.82
CA ILE A 341 -21.71 21.09 -22.54
C ILE A 341 -20.77 20.26 -23.43
N ALA A 342 -19.87 20.90 -24.18
CA ALA A 342 -18.93 20.20 -25.07
C ALA A 342 -17.99 19.26 -24.31
N VAL A 343 -17.46 19.67 -23.15
CA VAL A 343 -16.62 18.82 -22.30
C VAL A 343 -17.41 17.60 -21.81
N LEU A 344 -18.63 17.81 -21.29
CA LEU A 344 -19.47 16.74 -20.75
C LEU A 344 -20.04 15.82 -21.86
N ASP A 345 -20.29 16.33 -23.07
CA ASP A 345 -20.66 15.52 -24.23
C ASP A 345 -19.45 14.73 -24.76
N GLY A 346 -18.25 15.31 -24.70
CA GLY A 346 -16.99 14.64 -25.04
C GLY A 346 -16.73 13.41 -24.18
N LEU A 347 -17.16 13.40 -22.92
CA LEU A 347 -17.08 12.24 -22.03
C LEU A 347 -17.76 11.00 -22.66
N LEU A 348 -18.90 11.16 -23.34
CA LEU A 348 -19.63 10.02 -23.92
C LEU A 348 -18.86 9.28 -25.04
N GLN A 349 -17.80 9.88 -25.57
CA GLN A 349 -16.94 9.31 -26.60
C GLN A 349 -15.65 8.72 -26.03
N ARG A 350 -15.43 8.81 -24.71
CA ARG A 350 -14.26 8.25 -24.07
C ARG A 350 -14.41 6.74 -23.89
N GLU A 351 -13.27 6.06 -24.09
CA GLU A 351 -13.14 4.61 -23.96
C GLU A 351 -12.08 4.22 -22.93
N ASP A 352 -11.23 5.18 -22.54
CA ASP A 352 -10.19 5.06 -21.53
C ASP A 352 -10.77 5.12 -20.12
N GLU A 353 -10.06 4.56 -19.15
CA GLU A 353 -10.46 4.62 -17.74
C GLU A 353 -10.53 6.05 -17.23
N ILE A 354 -11.63 6.37 -16.53
CA ILE A 354 -11.86 7.70 -16.00
C ILE A 354 -11.52 7.73 -14.52
N VAL A 355 -10.39 8.35 -14.23
CA VAL A 355 -9.89 8.57 -12.89
C VAL A 355 -10.36 9.94 -12.44
N VAL A 356 -11.30 9.97 -11.51
CA VAL A 356 -11.83 11.22 -10.92
C VAL A 356 -10.93 11.66 -9.75
N ASP A 357 -9.62 11.69 -9.99
CA ASP A 357 -8.62 12.25 -9.07
C ASP A 357 -8.34 13.68 -9.52
N GLY A 358 -9.33 14.54 -9.28
CA GLY A 358 -9.19 15.98 -9.40
C GLY A 358 -8.85 16.61 -8.04
N PRO A 359 -8.32 17.84 -8.04
CA PRO A 359 -8.07 18.56 -6.80
C PRO A 359 -9.37 18.77 -6.04
N MET A 360 -9.32 18.61 -4.71
CA MET A 360 -10.44 19.02 -3.86
C MET A 360 -10.72 20.50 -4.05
N MET A 361 -12.00 20.89 -3.99
CA MET A 361 -12.43 22.28 -4.14
C MET A 361 -11.96 22.89 -5.48
N TRP A 362 -12.05 22.16 -6.59
CA TRP A 362 -11.59 22.68 -7.88
C TRP A 362 -12.31 23.93 -8.40
N VAL A 363 -13.31 24.45 -7.68
CA VAL A 363 -13.94 25.77 -7.94
C VAL A 363 -12.99 26.95 -7.77
N PHE A 364 -11.86 26.77 -7.08
CA PHE A 364 -10.78 27.78 -7.07
C PHE A 364 -10.03 27.78 -8.40
N GLY A 365 -9.64 28.95 -8.89
CA GLY A 365 -8.96 29.06 -10.18
C GLY A 365 -7.66 28.25 -10.22
N SER A 366 -7.26 27.81 -11.41
CA SER A 366 -6.06 26.97 -11.58
C SER A 366 -4.78 27.63 -11.04
N ALA A 367 -4.69 28.96 -11.07
CA ALA A 367 -3.59 29.71 -10.47
C ALA A 367 -3.55 29.55 -8.95
N THR A 368 -4.69 29.72 -8.28
CA THR A 368 -4.82 29.59 -6.82
C THR A 368 -4.57 28.16 -6.37
N LEU A 369 -5.12 27.18 -7.08
CA LEU A 369 -4.84 25.76 -6.80
C LEU A 369 -3.36 25.44 -6.98
N LYS A 370 -2.71 25.90 -8.07
CA LYS A 370 -1.26 25.71 -8.26
C LYS A 370 -0.44 26.37 -7.16
N GLN A 371 -0.83 27.54 -6.68
CA GLN A 371 -0.15 28.23 -5.59
C GLN A 371 -0.32 27.48 -4.26
N CYS A 372 -1.51 26.94 -3.99
CA CYS A 372 -1.79 26.15 -2.80
C CYS A 372 -1.17 24.75 -2.86
N ALA A 373 -1.05 24.17 -4.07
CA ALA A 373 -0.45 22.86 -4.28
C ALA A 373 1.04 22.77 -3.87
N ARG A 374 1.71 23.92 -3.74
CA ARG A 374 3.08 24.04 -3.22
C ARG A 374 3.17 23.90 -1.71
N ASP A 375 2.07 24.08 -0.98
CA ASP A 375 2.07 23.91 0.46
C ASP A 375 2.12 22.41 0.81
N PRO A 376 3.10 21.92 1.57
CA PRO A 376 3.25 20.49 1.84
C PRO A 376 2.07 19.90 2.62
N ASN A 377 1.29 20.71 3.35
CA ASN A 377 0.17 20.22 4.16
C ASN A 377 -1.12 19.96 3.37
N VAL A 378 -1.26 20.60 2.19
CA VAL A 378 -2.44 20.45 1.34
C VAL A 378 -2.11 20.08 -0.10
N GLY A 379 -0.82 20.07 -0.46
CA GLY A 379 -0.35 19.90 -1.84
C GLY A 379 -0.81 18.62 -2.50
N TYR A 380 -0.85 17.53 -1.73
CA TYR A 380 -1.35 16.23 -2.19
C TYR A 380 -2.80 16.29 -2.67
N TYR A 381 -3.65 17.10 -2.02
CA TYR A 381 -5.07 17.24 -2.33
C TYR A 381 -5.35 18.16 -3.52
N LEU A 382 -4.36 18.94 -3.95
CA LEU A 382 -4.51 20.01 -4.93
C LEU A 382 -3.73 19.75 -6.23
N GLN A 383 -3.22 18.53 -6.40
CA GLN A 383 -2.50 18.16 -7.61
C GLN A 383 -3.40 18.31 -8.85
N PRO A 384 -2.90 18.91 -9.94
CA PRO A 384 -3.64 18.98 -11.19
C PRO A 384 -4.00 17.58 -11.67
N SER A 385 -5.20 17.45 -12.26
CA SER A 385 -5.56 16.16 -12.86
C SER A 385 -4.68 15.90 -14.07
N LYS A 386 -4.24 14.65 -14.22
CA LYS A 386 -3.61 14.19 -15.48
C LYS A 386 -4.62 14.18 -16.63
N GLN A 387 -5.92 14.21 -16.34
CA GLN A 387 -6.97 14.21 -17.35
C GLN A 387 -7.32 15.64 -17.76
N LYS A 388 -6.94 16.03 -18.99
CA LYS A 388 -7.12 17.39 -19.54
C LYS A 388 -8.54 17.93 -19.39
N TRP A 389 -9.55 17.10 -19.60
CA TRP A 389 -10.96 17.51 -19.52
C TRP A 389 -11.39 17.93 -18.11
N ILE A 390 -10.78 17.36 -17.06
CA ILE A 390 -11.01 17.82 -15.68
C ILE A 390 -10.48 19.23 -15.55
N ASN A 391 -9.24 19.49 -15.99
CA ASN A 391 -8.65 20.83 -15.94
C ASN A 391 -9.46 21.86 -16.73
N GLU A 392 -10.06 21.47 -17.86
CA GLU A 392 -10.99 22.33 -18.62
C GLU A 392 -12.25 22.69 -17.79
N LEU A 393 -12.78 21.77 -16.96
CA LEU A 393 -13.84 22.09 -15.99
C LEU A 393 -13.36 23.04 -14.87
N ILE A 394 -12.14 22.84 -14.36
CA ILE A 394 -11.53 23.69 -13.33
C ILE A 394 -11.44 25.14 -13.82
N GLU A 395 -10.97 25.35 -15.05
CA GLU A 395 -10.84 26.68 -15.65
C GLU A 395 -12.17 27.42 -15.80
N MET A 396 -13.30 26.71 -15.82
CA MET A 396 -14.64 27.30 -15.84
C MET A 396 -15.17 27.72 -14.45
N GLY A 397 -14.51 27.29 -13.36
CA GLY A 397 -14.85 27.67 -11.99
C GLY A 397 -16.29 27.29 -11.59
N PRO A 398 -17.02 28.15 -10.86
CA PRO A 398 -18.39 27.87 -10.43
C PRO A 398 -19.36 27.49 -11.56
N ASP A 399 -19.14 27.96 -12.80
CA ASP A 399 -20.02 27.63 -13.93
C ASP A 399 -19.94 26.16 -14.37
N ALA A 400 -18.85 25.45 -14.05
CA ALA A 400 -18.80 24.01 -14.25
C ALA A 400 -19.65 23.26 -13.21
N VAL A 401 -19.82 23.79 -11.99
CA VAL A 401 -20.67 23.15 -10.95
C VAL A 401 -22.11 23.01 -11.45
N ILE A 402 -22.66 24.04 -12.06
CA ILE A 402 -24.04 23.99 -12.56
C ILE A 402 -24.20 23.09 -13.79
N ALA A 403 -23.16 22.97 -14.62
CA ALA A 403 -23.13 22.00 -15.72
C ALA A 403 -23.10 20.56 -15.20
N LEU A 404 -22.30 20.29 -14.17
CA LEU A 404 -22.26 18.99 -13.50
C LEU A 404 -23.57 18.68 -12.78
N ALA A 405 -24.19 19.64 -12.10
CA ALA A 405 -25.51 19.49 -11.50
C ALA A 405 -26.57 19.11 -12.53
N SER A 406 -26.52 19.74 -13.70
CA SER A 406 -27.41 19.43 -14.83
C SER A 406 -27.17 18.03 -15.41
N ALA A 407 -25.97 17.47 -15.23
CA ALA A 407 -25.60 16.12 -15.64
C ALA A 407 -25.74 15.07 -14.53
N ALA A 408 -25.96 15.44 -13.26
CA ALA A 408 -25.93 14.53 -12.11
C ALA A 408 -26.96 13.39 -12.20
N THR A 409 -28.11 13.66 -12.83
CA THR A 409 -29.21 12.70 -13.08
C THR A 409 -29.08 11.99 -14.44
N ASP A 410 -27.92 12.10 -15.10
CA ASP A 410 -27.69 11.48 -16.40
C ASP A 410 -27.23 10.01 -16.27
N HIS A 411 -28.03 9.12 -16.86
CA HIS A 411 -27.77 7.68 -16.86
C HIS A 411 -27.11 7.16 -18.14
N SER A 412 -26.67 8.06 -19.04
CA SER A 412 -25.97 7.70 -20.28
C SER A 412 -24.69 6.94 -19.96
N LEU A 413 -24.67 5.64 -20.28
CA LEU A 413 -23.49 4.79 -20.10
C LEU A 413 -22.37 5.15 -21.08
N MET A 414 -21.16 5.15 -20.56
CA MET A 414 -19.91 5.43 -21.26
C MET A 414 -19.09 4.16 -21.44
N ALA A 415 -18.26 4.07 -22.47
CA ALA A 415 -17.42 2.88 -22.70
C ALA A 415 -16.26 2.72 -21.69
N SER A 416 -16.10 3.72 -20.83
CA SER A 416 -15.12 3.82 -19.75
C SER A 416 -15.61 3.17 -18.46
N GLN A 417 -14.67 2.63 -17.70
CA GLN A 417 -14.86 2.33 -16.29
C GLN A 417 -14.47 3.53 -15.42
N LEU A 418 -15.06 3.60 -14.23
CA LEU A 418 -14.66 4.55 -13.21
C LEU A 418 -13.43 3.99 -12.48
N GLY A 419 -12.31 4.71 -12.52
CA GLY A 419 -11.07 4.22 -11.97
C GLY A 419 -11.10 4.09 -10.46
N SER A 420 -10.41 3.06 -9.96
CA SER A 420 -10.39 2.65 -8.54
C SER A 420 -9.51 3.50 -7.62
N GLY A 421 -9.11 4.71 -8.07
CA GLY A 421 -7.96 5.50 -7.57
C GLY A 421 -7.84 5.72 -6.05
N ASN A 422 -8.93 5.60 -5.29
CA ASN A 422 -8.90 5.49 -3.82
C ASN A 422 -10.15 4.78 -3.26
N ASP A 423 -10.96 4.15 -4.11
CA ASP A 423 -12.28 3.60 -3.75
C ASP A 423 -12.20 2.15 -3.28
N ARG A 424 -11.01 1.55 -3.21
CA ARG A 424 -10.82 0.15 -2.79
C ARG A 424 -11.19 -0.08 -1.31
N TYR A 425 -11.08 0.96 -0.47
CA TYR A 425 -11.61 0.92 0.90
C TYR A 425 -13.15 1.01 0.92
N SER A 426 -13.79 1.59 -0.12
CA SER A 426 -15.25 1.64 -0.22
C SER A 426 -15.86 0.34 -0.73
N ASP A 427 -15.10 -0.58 -1.33
CA ASP A 427 -15.61 -1.92 -1.65
C ASP A 427 -15.95 -2.72 -0.38
N TYR A 428 -15.20 -2.52 0.72
CA TYR A 428 -15.49 -3.11 2.03
C TYR A 428 -16.76 -2.53 2.66
N GLU A 429 -16.87 -1.20 2.70
CA GLU A 429 -18.07 -0.49 3.18
C GLU A 429 -19.30 -0.80 2.31
N ARG A 430 -19.17 -0.84 0.97
CA ARG A 430 -20.26 -1.21 0.07
C ARG A 430 -20.68 -2.67 0.21
N MET A 431 -19.74 -3.59 0.46
CA MET A 431 -20.09 -4.96 0.86
C MET A 431 -20.88 -4.96 2.16
N ARG A 432 -20.43 -4.23 3.18
CA ARG A 432 -21.10 -4.11 4.48
C ARG A 432 -22.52 -3.58 4.36
N TYR A 433 -22.75 -2.52 3.57
CA TYR A 433 -24.08 -1.96 3.32
C TYR A 433 -24.98 -2.88 2.47
N SER A 434 -24.42 -3.61 1.50
CA SER A 434 -25.20 -4.60 0.74
C SER A 434 -25.66 -5.79 1.61
N MET A 435 -24.91 -6.09 2.69
CA MET A 435 -25.22 -7.18 3.61
C MET A 435 -26.25 -6.81 4.67
N MET A 436 -26.39 -5.52 5.03
CA MET A 436 -27.35 -5.08 6.06
C MET A 436 -28.79 -4.90 5.56
N GLY A 437 -29.11 -5.31 4.31
CA GLY A 437 -30.48 -5.49 3.83
C GLY A 437 -31.42 -4.32 4.10
N SER A 438 -31.24 -3.19 3.41
CA SER A 438 -32.28 -2.15 3.45
C SER A 438 -33.50 -2.63 2.66
N SER A 439 -34.67 -2.63 3.33
CA SER A 439 -35.96 -3.10 2.77
C SER A 439 -36.53 -2.19 1.67
N ASP A 440 -35.91 -1.04 1.41
CA ASP A 440 -36.55 0.09 0.73
C ASP A 440 -35.93 0.38 -0.66
N GLY A 441 -35.64 -0.67 -1.45
CA GLY A 441 -35.11 -0.53 -2.82
C GLY A 441 -33.66 -0.01 -2.91
N GLY A 442 -33.06 0.39 -1.79
CA GLY A 442 -31.65 0.79 -1.70
C GLY A 442 -30.67 -0.34 -2.02
N ALA A 443 -31.07 -1.59 -1.76
CA ALA A 443 -30.25 -2.77 -2.03
C ALA A 443 -29.89 -2.92 -3.52
N ALA A 444 -30.85 -2.74 -4.44
CA ALA A 444 -30.61 -2.85 -5.88
C ALA A 444 -29.64 -1.76 -6.39
N THR A 445 -29.78 -0.53 -5.90
CA THR A 445 -28.88 0.58 -6.26
C THR A 445 -27.47 0.37 -5.69
N ALA A 446 -27.36 -0.11 -4.45
CA ALA A 446 -26.08 -0.47 -3.86
C ALA A 446 -25.39 -1.58 -4.67
N GLN A 447 -26.12 -2.65 -5.01
CA GLN A 447 -25.62 -3.71 -5.88
C GLN A 447 -25.16 -3.16 -7.23
N TYR A 448 -25.99 -2.36 -7.90
CA TYR A 448 -25.65 -1.72 -9.18
C TYR A 448 -24.35 -0.90 -9.09
N ASN A 449 -24.13 -0.16 -7.99
CA ASN A 449 -22.93 0.65 -7.77
C ASN A 449 -21.68 -0.17 -7.43
N THR A 450 -21.81 -1.45 -7.10
CA THR A 450 -20.68 -2.38 -6.86
C THR A 450 -20.30 -3.23 -8.08
N LEU A 451 -21.10 -3.19 -9.15
CA LEU A 451 -20.80 -3.97 -10.35
C LEU A 451 -19.55 -3.43 -11.05
N LEU A 452 -18.73 -4.33 -11.60
CA LEU A 452 -17.77 -3.99 -12.64
C LEU A 452 -18.56 -3.66 -13.91
N ARG A 453 -18.83 -2.37 -14.16
CA ARG A 453 -19.65 -1.93 -15.29
C ARG A 453 -19.17 -0.61 -15.87
N PRO A 454 -19.52 -0.30 -17.14
CA PRO A 454 -19.40 1.05 -17.66
C PRO A 454 -20.07 2.07 -16.73
N CYS A 455 -19.39 3.19 -16.50
CA CYS A 455 -19.92 4.27 -15.69
C CYS A 455 -20.87 5.16 -16.50
N SER A 456 -21.80 5.83 -15.82
CA SER A 456 -22.63 6.87 -16.45
C SER A 456 -21.95 8.23 -16.39
N ARG A 457 -22.32 9.12 -17.31
CA ARG A 457 -21.90 10.53 -17.25
C ARG A 457 -22.33 11.20 -15.93
N GLY A 458 -23.52 10.88 -15.43
CA GLY A 458 -24.01 11.40 -14.16
C GLY A 458 -23.21 10.89 -12.96
N GLU A 459 -22.71 9.66 -12.97
CA GLU A 459 -21.83 9.16 -11.90
C GLU A 459 -20.54 9.97 -11.80
N ILE A 460 -19.92 10.30 -12.93
CA ILE A 460 -18.75 11.16 -12.99
C ILE A 460 -19.10 12.55 -12.45
N ALA A 461 -20.23 13.10 -12.88
CA ALA A 461 -20.69 14.41 -12.43
C ALA A 461 -20.91 14.45 -10.91
N ARG A 462 -21.57 13.44 -10.34
CA ARG A 462 -21.80 13.33 -8.89
C ARG A 462 -20.49 13.20 -8.13
N LYS A 463 -19.56 12.35 -8.57
CA LYS A 463 -18.24 12.22 -7.92
C LYS A 463 -17.46 13.53 -7.93
N LEU A 464 -17.51 14.28 -9.02
CA LEU A 464 -16.90 15.61 -9.07
C LEU A 464 -17.60 16.57 -8.10
N LEU A 465 -18.94 16.62 -8.09
CA LEU A 465 -19.71 17.48 -7.19
C LEU A 465 -19.42 17.21 -5.72
N VAL A 466 -19.37 15.94 -5.28
CA VAL A 466 -19.05 15.58 -3.89
C VAL A 466 -17.67 16.09 -3.47
N LYS A 467 -16.68 16.07 -4.38
CA LYS A 467 -15.33 16.62 -4.11
C LYS A 467 -15.28 18.15 -4.12
N THR A 468 -16.27 18.80 -4.72
CA THR A 468 -16.32 20.25 -4.90
C THR A 468 -17.12 20.94 -3.82
N LEU A 469 -18.29 20.43 -3.50
CA LEU A 469 -19.26 21.08 -2.62
C LEU A 469 -18.83 20.93 -1.15
N PRO A 470 -19.18 21.89 -0.28
CA PRO A 470 -18.86 21.81 1.14
C PRO A 470 -19.55 20.60 1.78
N ASP A 471 -18.78 19.77 2.49
CA ASP A 471 -19.28 18.53 3.12
C ASP A 471 -18.89 18.41 4.60
N SER A 472 -19.53 19.21 5.45
CA SER A 472 -19.25 19.22 6.91
C SER A 472 -19.61 17.92 7.65
N GLY A 473 -20.34 16.99 7.02
CA GLY A 473 -20.87 15.78 7.65
C GLY A 473 -20.62 14.46 6.90
N ASN A 474 -19.88 14.46 5.78
CA ASN A 474 -19.78 13.34 4.84
C ASN A 474 -21.11 12.91 4.20
N ASP A 475 -22.15 13.73 4.29
CA ASP A 475 -23.52 13.42 3.87
C ASP A 475 -23.66 13.45 2.34
N LEU A 476 -22.84 14.24 1.64
CA LEU A 476 -22.95 14.39 0.19
C LEU A 476 -22.68 13.07 -0.55
N SER A 477 -21.82 12.22 0.02
CA SER A 477 -21.51 10.89 -0.54
C SER A 477 -22.73 9.95 -0.55
N SER A 478 -23.68 10.17 0.35
CA SER A 478 -24.92 9.41 0.50
C SER A 478 -26.12 10.01 -0.24
N SER A 479 -25.99 11.25 -0.72
CA SER A 479 -27.08 11.98 -1.38
C SER A 479 -27.51 11.33 -2.70
N THR A 480 -28.81 11.35 -2.97
CA THR A 480 -29.35 10.97 -4.28
C THR A 480 -28.91 11.93 -5.38
N ALA A 481 -29.09 11.54 -6.64
CA ALA A 481 -28.73 12.38 -7.78
C ALA A 481 -29.51 13.71 -7.80
N GLU A 482 -30.79 13.66 -7.45
CA GLU A 482 -31.71 14.79 -7.39
C GLU A 482 -31.39 15.73 -6.22
N GLU A 483 -31.08 15.17 -5.04
CA GLU A 483 -30.63 15.96 -3.89
C GLU A 483 -29.33 16.68 -4.20
N LEU A 484 -28.34 15.97 -4.75
CA LEU A 484 -27.05 16.57 -5.10
C LEU A 484 -27.19 17.63 -6.20
N GLN A 485 -28.07 17.41 -7.18
CA GLN A 485 -28.42 18.42 -8.19
C GLN A 485 -29.01 19.67 -7.53
N SER A 486 -29.94 19.50 -6.57
CA SER A 486 -30.57 20.60 -5.84
C SER A 486 -29.56 21.38 -5.00
N ILE A 487 -28.73 20.68 -4.22
CA ILE A 487 -27.67 21.26 -3.39
C ILE A 487 -26.70 22.06 -4.26
N ALA A 488 -26.21 21.46 -5.34
CA ALA A 488 -25.29 22.12 -6.27
C ALA A 488 -25.92 23.37 -6.91
N TYR A 489 -27.20 23.32 -7.26
CA TYR A 489 -27.93 24.45 -7.82
C TYR A 489 -28.08 25.60 -6.81
N GLN A 490 -28.48 25.31 -5.57
CA GLN A 490 -28.61 26.32 -4.51
C GLN A 490 -27.25 26.93 -4.17
N TRP A 491 -26.22 26.10 -4.06
CA TRP A 491 -24.85 26.55 -3.86
C TRP A 491 -24.42 27.50 -4.99
N TRP A 492 -24.63 27.12 -6.24
CA TRP A 492 -24.27 27.95 -7.40
C TRP A 492 -25.03 29.28 -7.40
N LEU A 493 -26.34 29.29 -7.12
CA LEU A 493 -27.12 30.55 -7.05
C LEU A 493 -26.54 31.52 -6.01
N LYS A 494 -26.10 31.00 -4.86
CA LYS A 494 -25.53 31.80 -3.76
C LYS A 494 -24.09 32.24 -4.02
N HIS A 495 -23.29 31.41 -4.70
CA HIS A 495 -21.83 31.55 -4.73
C HIS A 495 -21.21 31.78 -6.12
N ARG A 496 -21.96 31.75 -7.22
CA ARG A 496 -21.43 31.94 -8.60
C ARG A 496 -20.68 33.26 -8.83
N SER A 497 -20.95 34.28 -8.01
CA SER A 497 -20.30 35.60 -8.09
C SER A 497 -19.43 35.89 -6.87
N ALA A 498 -19.19 34.90 -6.01
CA ALA A 498 -18.33 35.05 -4.85
C ALA A 498 -16.86 35.14 -5.29
N SER A 499 -16.10 36.01 -4.63
CA SER A 499 -14.64 36.03 -4.78
C SER A 499 -14.03 34.75 -4.17
N GLU A 500 -12.77 34.45 -4.50
CA GLU A 500 -12.08 33.30 -3.91
C GLU A 500 -12.01 33.39 -2.38
N ALA A 501 -11.80 34.57 -1.80
CA ALA A 501 -11.82 34.75 -0.35
C ALA A 501 -13.21 34.46 0.25
N GLN A 502 -14.29 34.87 -0.43
CA GLN A 502 -15.67 34.58 0.00
C GLN A 502 -15.99 33.09 -0.10
N LEU A 503 -15.52 32.40 -1.15
CA LEU A 503 -15.65 30.95 -1.29
C LEU A 503 -14.86 30.23 -0.19
N ALA A 504 -13.61 30.61 0.04
CA ALA A 504 -12.77 30.00 1.07
C ALA A 504 -13.39 30.17 2.46
N LYS A 505 -13.94 31.35 2.77
CA LYS A 505 -14.73 31.56 3.99
C LYS A 505 -15.89 30.55 4.11
N HIS A 506 -16.66 30.36 3.06
CA HIS A 506 -17.77 29.41 3.07
C HIS A 506 -17.31 27.95 3.28
N PHE A 507 -16.21 27.53 2.65
CA PHE A 507 -15.62 26.21 2.90
C PHE A 507 -15.01 26.05 4.29
N LEU A 508 -14.53 27.14 4.90
CA LEU A 508 -14.08 27.12 6.29
C LEU A 508 -15.24 26.83 7.25
N GLU A 509 -16.41 27.38 6.96
CA GLU A 509 -17.63 27.25 7.78
C GLU A 509 -18.34 25.90 7.56
N GLU A 510 -18.50 25.47 6.30
CA GLU A 510 -19.38 24.35 5.92
C GLU A 510 -18.66 23.15 5.30
N GLY A 511 -17.33 23.24 5.06
CA GLY A 511 -16.56 22.17 4.42
C GLY A 511 -16.18 21.03 5.35
N SER A 512 -15.65 19.95 4.75
CA SER A 512 -14.99 18.84 5.46
C SER A 512 -13.64 19.27 6.05
N SER A 513 -13.02 18.46 6.93
CA SER A 513 -11.72 18.79 7.56
C SER A 513 -10.64 19.15 6.52
N ASN A 514 -10.52 18.36 5.45
CA ASN A 514 -9.58 18.65 4.36
C ASN A 514 -9.94 19.93 3.60
N GLN A 515 -11.23 20.19 3.36
CA GLN A 515 -11.68 21.42 2.69
C GLN A 515 -11.41 22.66 3.55
N ARG A 516 -11.61 22.57 4.86
CA ARG A 516 -11.30 23.65 5.81
C ARG A 516 -9.80 23.95 5.83
N ARG A 517 -8.95 22.93 5.84
CA ARG A 517 -7.48 23.10 5.77
C ARG A 517 -7.05 23.82 4.48
N ILE A 518 -7.62 23.44 3.33
CA ILE A 518 -7.38 24.15 2.06
C ILE A 518 -7.89 25.60 2.12
N ALA A 519 -9.09 25.82 2.69
CA ALA A 519 -9.65 27.15 2.87
C ALA A 519 -8.76 28.05 3.74
N VAL A 520 -8.19 27.52 4.83
CA VAL A 520 -7.21 28.24 5.68
C VAL A 520 -6.02 28.71 4.85
N VAL A 521 -5.43 27.84 4.04
CA VAL A 521 -4.28 28.19 3.17
C VAL A 521 -4.65 29.31 2.19
N ILE A 522 -5.82 29.24 1.56
CA ILE A 522 -6.30 30.25 0.62
C ILE A 522 -6.54 31.60 1.34
N LEU A 523 -7.21 31.59 2.49
CA LEU A 523 -7.49 32.79 3.28
C LEU A 523 -6.19 33.46 3.77
N ILE A 524 -5.22 32.67 4.21
CA ILE A 524 -3.88 33.16 4.58
C ILE A 524 -3.19 33.82 3.38
N LYS A 525 -3.21 33.15 2.21
CA LYS A 525 -2.56 33.65 0.99
C LYS A 525 -3.24 34.88 0.39
N SER A 526 -4.53 35.11 0.68
CA SER A 526 -5.23 36.34 0.26
C SER A 526 -4.62 37.61 0.85
N GLY A 527 -3.96 37.53 2.01
CA GLY A 527 -3.33 38.66 2.68
C GLY A 527 -4.30 39.67 3.31
N GLU A 528 -5.61 39.45 3.23
CA GLU A 528 -6.61 40.38 3.74
C GLU A 528 -6.72 40.32 5.28
N PRO A 529 -6.73 41.47 5.99
CA PRO A 529 -6.88 41.49 7.46
C PRO A 529 -8.13 40.78 7.98
N SER A 530 -9.23 40.85 7.24
CA SER A 530 -10.49 40.13 7.55
C SER A 530 -10.35 38.61 7.45
N SER A 531 -9.61 38.12 6.45
CA SER A 531 -9.33 36.70 6.27
C SER A 531 -8.47 36.15 7.40
N PHE A 532 -7.46 36.90 7.83
CA PHE A 532 -6.63 36.50 8.97
C PHE A 532 -7.45 36.40 10.26
N LYS A 533 -8.27 37.40 10.56
CA LYS A 533 -9.14 37.39 11.74
C LYS A 533 -10.10 36.19 11.74
N LEU A 534 -10.65 35.86 10.57
CA LEU A 534 -11.51 34.68 10.42
C LEU A 534 -10.75 33.38 10.70
N VAL A 535 -9.51 33.25 10.22
CA VAL A 535 -8.66 32.07 10.51
C VAL A 535 -8.32 31.99 12.00
N GLU A 536 -8.02 33.12 12.66
CA GLU A 536 -7.80 33.15 14.12
C GLU A 536 -9.05 32.66 14.88
N GLU A 537 -10.22 33.17 14.52
CA GLU A 537 -11.51 32.80 15.13
C GLU A 537 -11.85 31.32 14.92
N TYR A 538 -11.57 30.79 13.73
CA TYR A 538 -11.77 29.37 13.42
C TYR A 538 -10.85 28.47 14.26
N ILE A 539 -9.55 28.78 14.31
CA ILE A 539 -8.58 27.96 15.05
C ILE A 539 -8.87 28.01 16.55
N LEU A 540 -9.04 29.20 17.12
CA LEU A 540 -9.30 29.38 18.56
C LEU A 540 -10.71 28.93 18.99
N GLY A 541 -11.62 28.76 18.03
CA GLY A 541 -12.98 28.28 18.27
C GLY A 541 -13.14 26.75 18.17
N SER A 542 -12.07 26.01 17.87
CA SER A 542 -12.10 24.54 17.83
C SER A 542 -12.36 23.96 19.22
N GLU A 543 -13.06 22.82 19.28
CA GLU A 543 -13.25 22.07 20.53
C GLU A 543 -11.98 21.32 20.94
N GLU A 544 -11.14 20.98 19.95
CA GLU A 544 -9.87 20.25 20.07
C GLU A 544 -8.76 21.08 19.40
N MET A 545 -7.79 21.57 20.17
CA MET A 545 -6.70 22.43 19.71
C MET A 545 -5.61 21.63 19.00
N ASP A 546 -5.42 20.37 19.37
CA ASP A 546 -4.46 19.47 18.77
C ASP A 546 -4.77 19.19 17.29
N ASP A 547 -6.04 19.11 16.93
CA ASP A 547 -6.55 19.03 15.56
C ASP A 547 -6.20 20.27 14.72
N GLN A 548 -5.93 21.41 15.38
CA GLN A 548 -5.61 22.69 14.73
C GLN A 548 -4.11 23.00 14.64
N LEU A 549 -3.23 22.12 15.10
CA LEU A 549 -1.77 22.38 15.14
C LEU A 549 -1.19 22.74 13.76
N GLY A 550 -1.63 22.03 12.71
CA GLY A 550 -1.22 22.31 11.33
C GLY A 550 -1.68 23.69 10.85
N ASN A 551 -2.94 24.05 11.13
CA ASN A 551 -3.52 25.35 10.75
C ASN A 551 -2.88 26.52 11.52
N ALA A 552 -2.66 26.35 12.82
CA ALA A 552 -1.96 27.32 13.65
C ALA A 552 -0.53 27.56 13.13
N THR A 553 0.21 26.49 12.84
CA THR A 553 1.57 26.60 12.28
C THR A 553 1.58 27.38 10.96
N LEU A 554 0.65 27.10 10.06
CA LEU A 554 0.51 27.83 8.78
C LEU A 554 0.22 29.31 9.01
N TYR A 555 -0.70 29.63 9.91
CA TYR A 555 -1.05 31.00 10.26
C TYR A 555 0.13 31.78 10.83
N LEU A 556 0.82 31.19 11.82
CA LEU A 556 1.99 31.78 12.46
C LEU A 556 3.12 32.03 11.45
N LYS A 557 3.38 31.07 10.55
CA LYS A 557 4.36 31.21 9.49
C LYS A 557 4.07 32.40 8.58
N ALA A 558 2.82 32.60 8.19
CA ALA A 558 2.44 33.67 7.27
C ALA A 558 2.43 35.06 7.92
N ARG A 559 2.03 35.16 9.19
CA ARG A 559 1.84 36.44 9.89
C ARG A 559 3.06 36.91 10.66
N ARG A 560 3.97 35.98 10.99
CA ARG A 560 5.18 36.23 11.78
C ARG A 560 4.86 36.97 13.09
N GLY A 561 5.65 37.97 13.49
CA GLY A 561 5.42 38.72 14.74
C GLY A 561 4.08 39.44 14.83
N LYS A 562 3.39 39.69 13.71
CA LYS A 562 2.00 40.20 13.73
C LYS A 562 1.01 39.21 14.33
N ALA A 563 1.36 37.92 14.47
CA ALA A 563 0.55 36.90 15.12
C ALA A 563 0.91 36.65 16.59
N ARG A 564 1.77 37.45 17.23
CA ARG A 564 2.14 37.26 18.66
C ARG A 564 0.93 37.11 19.57
N LYS A 565 -0.06 38.00 19.41
CA LYS A 565 -1.29 37.96 20.20
C LYS A 565 -2.09 36.66 20.00
N PHE A 566 -2.20 36.18 18.77
CA PHE A 566 -2.85 34.91 18.46
C PHE A 566 -2.07 33.73 19.05
N TYR A 567 -0.74 33.72 18.90
CA TYR A 567 0.10 32.69 19.52
C TYR A 567 -0.10 32.61 21.03
N ASP A 568 -0.10 33.74 21.74
CA ASP A 568 -0.27 33.74 23.20
C ASP A 568 -1.65 33.17 23.59
N GLN A 569 -2.70 33.43 22.79
CA GLN A 569 -4.04 32.87 22.99
C GLN A 569 -4.08 31.37 22.69
N PHE A 570 -3.52 30.93 21.56
CA PHE A 570 -3.45 29.53 21.15
C PHE A 570 -2.63 28.69 22.14
N ALA A 571 -1.47 29.20 22.56
CA ALA A 571 -0.58 28.57 23.53
C ALA A 571 -1.28 28.35 24.87
N LYS A 572 -2.08 29.33 25.32
CA LYS A 572 -2.88 29.19 26.52
C LYS A 572 -3.95 28.11 26.36
N ALA A 573 -4.72 28.14 25.27
CA ALA A 573 -5.77 27.16 25.01
C ALA A 573 -5.23 25.73 24.93
N LEU A 574 -4.13 25.51 24.20
CA LEU A 574 -3.51 24.19 24.06
C LEU A 574 -2.98 23.65 25.40
N LYS A 575 -2.45 24.51 26.27
CA LYS A 575 -2.03 24.10 27.63
C LYS A 575 -3.22 23.72 28.50
N GLU A 576 -4.28 24.52 28.48
CA GLU A 576 -5.50 24.24 29.25
C GLU A 576 -6.16 22.91 28.82
N GLU A 577 -6.10 22.57 27.53
CA GLU A 577 -6.56 21.27 27.02
C GLU A 577 -5.66 20.11 27.46
N ALA A 578 -4.34 20.29 27.37
CA ALA A 578 -3.38 19.27 27.74
C ALA A 578 -3.27 19.01 29.25
N ASP A 579 -3.53 20.01 30.10
CA ASP A 579 -3.50 19.89 31.57
C ASP A 579 -4.53 18.85 32.10
N GLY A 580 -5.46 18.38 31.26
CA GLY A 580 -6.45 17.35 31.56
C GLY A 580 -6.31 16.02 30.82
N GLN A 581 -5.30 15.86 29.96
CA GLN A 581 -5.12 14.67 29.12
C GLN A 581 -3.86 13.88 29.52
N ASP A 582 -3.89 12.56 29.34
CA ASP A 582 -2.68 11.74 29.41
C ASP A 582 -1.76 12.08 28.23
N GLU A 583 -0.44 11.97 28.42
CA GLU A 583 0.55 12.29 27.39
C GLU A 583 0.34 11.43 26.12
N ASP A 584 -0.16 10.21 26.28
CA ASP A 584 -0.50 9.29 25.19
C ASP A 584 -1.69 9.73 24.34
N TYR A 585 -2.61 10.54 24.89
CA TYR A 585 -3.73 11.12 24.15
C TYR A 585 -3.36 12.39 23.38
N LEU A 586 -2.17 12.95 23.61
CA LEU A 586 -1.69 14.08 22.84
C LEU A 586 -1.35 13.66 21.40
N SER A 587 -1.53 14.59 20.48
CA SER A 587 -1.15 14.39 19.08
C SER A 587 0.32 13.95 18.94
N TRP A 588 0.57 13.18 17.88
CA TRP A 588 1.91 12.65 17.59
C TRP A 588 2.96 13.77 17.49
N GLU A 589 2.61 14.91 16.92
CA GLU A 589 3.50 16.08 16.79
C GLU A 589 3.94 16.65 18.13
N ILE A 590 3.04 16.68 19.12
CA ILE A 590 3.33 17.15 20.48
C ILE A 590 4.24 16.14 21.19
N ARG A 591 3.92 14.84 21.10
CA ARG A 591 4.75 13.77 21.68
C ARG A 591 6.15 13.75 21.07
N GLN A 592 6.27 13.86 19.75
CA GLN A 592 7.56 13.97 19.05
C GLN A 592 8.36 15.22 19.44
N ALA A 593 7.68 16.31 19.82
CA ALA A 593 8.36 17.47 20.37
C ALA A 593 8.85 17.26 21.81
N GLY A 594 8.41 16.20 22.48
CA GLY A 594 8.67 15.92 23.89
C GLY A 594 7.78 16.74 24.83
N GLY A 595 6.52 16.95 24.44
CA GLY A 595 5.49 17.61 25.25
C GLY A 595 5.06 18.99 24.74
N VAL A 596 3.94 19.48 25.27
CA VAL A 596 3.27 20.73 24.84
C VAL A 596 4.19 21.95 24.97
N ASP A 597 4.94 22.07 26.06
CA ASP A 597 5.85 23.20 26.25
C ASP A 597 6.95 23.28 25.19
N LYS A 598 7.55 22.13 24.86
CA LYS A 598 8.59 22.07 23.81
C LYS A 598 7.99 22.34 22.43
N TYR A 599 6.78 21.84 22.18
CA TYR A 599 6.05 22.14 20.94
C TYR A 599 5.73 23.65 20.81
N LEU A 600 5.15 24.26 21.85
CA LEU A 600 4.84 25.69 21.85
C LEU A 600 6.07 26.57 21.73
N LYS A 601 7.20 26.16 22.31
CA LYS A 601 8.49 26.85 22.12
C LYS A 601 8.94 26.82 20.66
N LYS A 602 8.75 25.69 19.95
CA LYS A 602 9.00 25.62 18.49
C LYS A 602 8.11 26.58 17.71
N LEU A 603 6.85 26.75 18.10
CA LEU A 603 5.94 27.69 17.45
C LEU A 603 6.26 29.16 17.77
N GLU A 604 6.78 29.46 18.96
CA GLU A 604 7.09 30.83 19.40
C GLU A 604 8.10 31.53 18.47
N VAL A 605 8.99 30.73 17.88
CA VAL A 605 9.95 31.13 16.86
C VAL A 605 9.29 31.98 15.76
N TYR A 606 8.10 31.57 15.30
CA TYR A 606 7.42 32.24 14.21
C TYR A 606 6.95 33.65 14.59
N VAL A 607 6.71 33.94 15.87
CA VAL A 607 6.13 35.22 16.32
C VAL A 607 7.13 36.16 17.00
N ASN A 608 8.38 35.74 17.16
CA ASN A 608 9.40 36.53 17.85
C ASN A 608 10.13 37.55 16.93
N ASP A 609 9.71 37.70 15.66
CA ASP A 609 10.35 38.57 14.65
C ASP A 609 11.88 38.55 14.74
N VAL A 610 12.45 37.36 14.93
CA VAL A 610 13.89 37.19 15.05
C VAL A 610 14.45 37.29 13.63
N SER A 611 15.27 38.31 13.37
CA SER A 611 15.90 38.45 12.06
C SER A 611 16.81 37.26 11.77
N ALA A 612 16.96 36.91 10.49
CA ALA A 612 17.88 35.86 10.07
C ALA A 612 19.30 36.09 10.57
N GLU A 613 19.77 37.35 10.61
CA GLU A 613 21.09 37.70 11.14
C GLU A 613 21.21 37.37 12.63
N LYS A 614 20.16 37.61 13.41
CA LYS A 614 20.15 37.26 14.83
C LYS A 614 20.13 35.74 15.03
N ILE A 615 19.33 35.01 14.26
CA ILE A 615 19.31 33.53 14.28
C ILE A 615 20.70 32.98 13.95
N LEU A 616 21.30 33.45 12.85
CA LEU A 616 22.66 33.06 12.46
C LEU A 616 23.70 33.45 13.52
N ALA A 617 23.56 34.61 14.18
CA ALA A 617 24.43 35.01 15.28
C ALA A 617 24.27 34.09 16.50
N ASP A 618 23.04 33.73 16.86
CA ASP A 618 22.76 32.83 17.98
C ASP A 618 23.29 31.41 17.67
N MET A 619 23.13 30.92 16.44
CA MET A 619 23.75 29.68 15.96
C MET A 619 25.28 29.73 16.01
N ARG A 620 25.90 30.82 15.55
CA ARG A 620 27.37 31.02 15.64
C ARG A 620 27.88 31.02 17.08
N SER A 621 27.08 31.54 18.02
CA SER A 621 27.43 31.59 19.43
C SER A 621 27.13 30.30 20.20
N GLY A 622 26.47 29.32 19.56
CA GLY A 622 26.05 28.06 20.18
C GLY A 622 24.82 28.20 21.09
N LYS A 623 24.14 29.36 21.10
CA LYS A 623 22.88 29.56 21.84
C LYS A 623 21.70 28.82 21.20
N LEU A 624 21.83 28.52 19.91
CA LEU A 624 20.82 27.85 19.10
C LEU A 624 21.48 26.70 18.34
N GLN A 625 20.98 25.48 18.54
CA GLN A 625 21.56 24.27 17.92
C GLN A 625 21.06 24.07 16.50
N GLY A 626 21.77 23.25 15.70
CA GLY A 626 21.59 23.11 14.24
C GLY A 626 20.14 23.01 13.78
N LYS A 627 19.41 21.98 14.25
CA LYS A 627 18.00 21.72 13.89
C LYS A 627 17.05 22.85 14.21
N GLU A 628 17.11 23.30 15.45
CA GLU A 628 16.28 24.41 15.90
C GLU A 628 16.62 25.67 15.08
N GLY A 629 17.91 25.94 14.86
CA GLY A 629 18.39 27.09 14.09
C GLY A 629 17.96 27.10 12.63
N VAL A 630 18.03 25.96 11.93
CA VAL A 630 17.57 25.85 10.54
C VAL A 630 16.05 26.03 10.44
N GLU A 631 15.28 25.43 11.36
CA GLU A 631 13.83 25.66 11.40
C GLU A 631 13.48 27.11 11.74
N MET A 632 14.22 27.74 12.66
CA MET A 632 14.08 29.17 12.95
C MET A 632 14.44 30.04 11.73
N LEU A 633 15.45 29.65 10.96
CA LEU A 633 15.85 30.42 9.78
C LEU A 633 14.80 30.31 8.66
N LYS A 634 14.24 29.11 8.42
CA LYS A 634 13.04 28.92 7.57
C LYS A 634 11.86 29.74 8.07
N ALA A 635 11.76 29.91 9.38
CA ALA A 635 10.76 30.71 10.06
C ALA A 635 11.03 32.23 10.00
N ALA A 636 12.22 32.70 9.64
CA ALA A 636 12.49 34.12 9.51
C ALA A 636 12.48 34.56 8.05
N GLU A 637 12.84 33.65 7.15
CA GLU A 637 13.04 33.92 5.73
C GLU A 637 11.86 33.47 4.86
N THR A 638 11.80 33.97 3.63
CA THR A 638 10.92 33.34 2.62
C THR A 638 11.56 32.07 2.09
N GLU A 639 10.77 31.12 1.57
CA GLU A 639 11.26 29.84 1.02
C GLU A 639 12.39 30.00 -0.01
N GLY A 640 12.49 31.13 -0.72
CA GLY A 640 13.60 31.40 -1.65
C GLY A 640 14.88 31.93 -1.03
N ASP A 641 14.84 32.43 0.21
CA ASP A 641 15.92 33.21 0.82
C ASP A 641 16.89 32.37 1.65
N LEU A 642 16.53 31.14 2.04
CA LEU A 642 17.46 30.25 2.77
C LEU A 642 18.76 30.02 1.98
N LEU A 643 18.66 29.96 0.65
CA LEU A 643 19.82 29.81 -0.23
C LEU A 643 20.85 30.92 -0.04
N LYS A 644 20.42 32.16 0.24
CA LYS A 644 21.33 33.30 0.48
C LYS A 644 22.16 33.13 1.75
N HIS A 645 21.66 32.32 2.69
CA HIS A 645 22.30 32.04 3.96
C HIS A 645 23.15 30.78 3.94
N LEU A 646 23.17 30.03 2.81
CA LEU A 646 24.00 28.84 2.67
C LEU A 646 25.46 29.10 3.08
N PRO A 647 26.13 30.20 2.67
CA PRO A 647 27.51 30.43 3.09
C PRO A 647 27.67 30.58 4.60
N ALA A 648 26.71 31.28 5.24
CA ALA A 648 26.72 31.46 6.69
C ALA A 648 26.47 30.13 7.43
N LEU A 649 25.56 29.30 6.93
CA LEU A 649 25.21 28.00 7.51
C LEU A 649 26.36 27.00 7.39
N VAL A 650 27.07 26.96 6.27
CA VAL A 650 28.28 26.13 6.09
C VAL A 650 29.39 26.60 7.04
N SER A 651 29.58 27.91 7.18
CA SER A 651 30.52 28.48 8.14
C SER A 651 30.17 28.17 9.60
N ILE A 652 28.87 28.13 9.93
CA ILE A 652 28.37 27.72 11.25
C ILE A 652 28.60 26.24 11.48
N ALA A 653 28.30 25.39 10.49
CA ALA A 653 28.54 23.96 10.54
C ALA A 653 30.02 23.69 10.83
N ARG A 654 30.93 24.33 10.09
CA ARG A 654 32.38 24.22 10.33
C ARG A 654 32.81 24.56 11.77
N LYS A 655 32.10 25.46 12.44
CA LYS A 655 32.42 25.93 13.80
C LYS A 655 31.80 25.06 14.90
N GLN A 656 30.94 24.08 14.57
CA GLN A 656 30.41 23.16 15.58
C GLN A 656 31.54 22.29 16.12
N LYS A 657 31.48 21.99 17.42
CA LYS A 657 32.52 21.21 18.11
C LYS A 657 32.41 19.72 17.80
N GLU A 658 31.18 19.21 17.79
CA GLU A 658 30.87 17.79 17.56
C GLU A 658 30.59 17.55 16.08
N VAL A 659 31.15 16.48 15.51
CA VAL A 659 31.00 16.13 14.09
C VAL A 659 29.53 15.88 13.74
N GLU A 660 28.77 15.29 14.66
CA GLU A 660 27.33 15.04 14.59
C GLU A 660 26.58 16.33 14.25
N GLN A 661 26.90 17.42 14.96
CA GLN A 661 26.27 18.72 14.77
C GLN A 661 26.68 19.37 13.44
N GLN A 662 27.91 19.11 12.97
CA GLN A 662 28.36 19.58 11.64
C GLN A 662 27.54 18.91 10.54
N VAL A 663 27.42 17.58 10.62
CA VAL A 663 26.71 16.73 9.66
C VAL A 663 25.22 17.02 9.63
N GLU A 664 24.58 17.00 10.80
CA GLU A 664 23.13 17.23 10.93
C GLU A 664 22.72 18.59 10.35
N LEU A 665 23.50 19.64 10.61
CA LEU A 665 23.22 20.98 10.10
C LEU A 665 23.27 21.01 8.56
N ILE A 666 24.29 20.44 7.93
CA ILE A 666 24.40 20.41 6.46
C ILE A 666 23.29 19.56 5.85
N GLU A 667 22.99 18.41 6.43
CA GLU A 667 21.92 17.53 5.94
C GLU A 667 20.57 18.25 5.92
N GLN A 668 20.24 18.97 6.98
CA GLN A 668 18.97 19.71 7.06
C GLN A 668 18.89 20.85 6.06
N VAL A 669 20.00 21.54 5.83
CA VAL A 669 20.11 22.55 4.77
C VAL A 669 19.88 21.90 3.41
N ASN A 670 20.50 20.74 3.16
CA ASN A 670 20.34 20.04 1.90
C ASN A 670 18.92 19.51 1.68
N ASN A 671 18.32 18.86 2.69
CA ASN A 671 16.96 18.36 2.63
C ASN A 671 15.97 19.49 2.27
N HIS A 672 16.20 20.70 2.78
CA HIS A 672 15.37 21.85 2.45
C HIS A 672 15.65 22.42 1.06
N LEU A 673 16.91 22.65 0.70
CA LEU A 673 17.27 23.17 -0.63
C LEU A 673 16.85 22.21 -1.74
N SER A 674 16.94 20.90 -1.50
CA SER A 674 16.41 19.85 -2.38
C SER A 674 14.89 19.91 -2.54
N ALA A 675 14.14 20.22 -1.47
CA ALA A 675 12.69 20.42 -1.56
C ALA A 675 12.35 21.65 -2.44
N LEU A 676 13.07 22.76 -2.25
CA LEU A 676 12.92 23.96 -3.08
C LEU A 676 13.24 23.71 -4.55
N TYR A 677 14.27 22.89 -4.84
CA TYR A 677 14.56 22.47 -6.20
C TYR A 677 13.41 21.65 -6.80
N ARG A 678 12.84 20.70 -6.05
CA ARG A 678 11.69 19.91 -6.54
C ARG A 678 10.49 20.79 -6.85
N GLU A 679 10.16 21.75 -5.99
CA GLU A 679 9.05 22.68 -6.20
C GLU A 679 9.22 23.56 -7.44
N LYS A 680 10.46 23.97 -7.75
CA LYS A 680 10.77 24.82 -8.91
C LYS A 680 11.08 24.01 -10.18
N GLY A 681 11.57 22.78 -10.05
CA GLY A 681 12.14 21.98 -11.13
C GLY A 681 11.26 20.85 -11.66
N SER A 682 10.17 20.46 -10.96
CA SER A 682 9.36 19.30 -11.36
C SER A 682 8.39 19.54 -12.54
N GLY A 683 8.34 20.76 -13.10
CA GLY A 683 7.41 21.10 -14.17
C GLY A 683 7.92 22.19 -15.11
N GLU A 684 8.52 21.77 -16.23
CA GLU A 684 8.54 22.49 -17.52
C GLU A 684 9.43 23.73 -17.73
N ALA A 685 10.23 24.22 -16.79
CA ALA A 685 11.18 25.31 -17.08
C ALA A 685 12.64 24.92 -16.81
N VAL A 686 13.33 24.42 -17.84
CA VAL A 686 14.80 24.27 -17.86
C VAL A 686 15.48 25.55 -17.34
N ASP A 687 14.91 26.71 -17.63
CA ASP A 687 15.39 28.01 -17.18
C ASP A 687 15.36 28.19 -15.65
N GLN A 688 14.37 27.62 -14.95
CA GLN A 688 14.31 27.71 -13.47
C GLN A 688 15.33 26.79 -12.81
N ALA A 689 15.57 25.60 -13.37
CA ALA A 689 16.63 24.71 -12.92
C ALA A 689 18.01 25.35 -13.12
N ASN A 690 18.24 25.99 -14.28
CA ASN A 690 19.48 26.71 -14.58
C ASN A 690 19.68 27.92 -13.64
N ALA A 691 18.64 28.68 -13.34
CA ALA A 691 18.70 29.81 -12.41
C ALA A 691 19.00 29.37 -10.97
N TYR A 692 18.41 28.25 -10.52
CA TYR A 692 18.72 27.64 -9.24
C TYR A 692 20.20 27.21 -9.17
N GLN A 693 20.68 26.49 -10.18
CA GLN A 693 22.08 26.04 -10.26
C GLN A 693 23.06 27.21 -10.24
N THR A 694 22.78 28.26 -11.02
CA THR A 694 23.60 29.49 -11.03
C THR A 694 23.66 30.14 -9.65
N SER A 695 22.52 30.18 -8.95
CA SER A 695 22.44 30.77 -7.60
C SER A 695 23.19 29.92 -6.57
N ILE A 696 23.05 28.59 -6.61
CA ILE A 696 23.81 27.67 -5.76
C ILE A 696 25.31 27.85 -5.97
N PHE A 697 25.79 27.97 -7.21
CA PHE A 697 27.21 28.22 -7.46
C PHE A 697 27.74 29.49 -6.83
N ALA A 698 27.01 30.60 -6.99
CA ALA A 698 27.42 31.86 -6.40
C ALA A 698 27.54 31.74 -4.87
N MET A 699 26.73 30.89 -4.23
CA MET A 699 26.77 30.65 -2.78
C MET A 699 27.87 29.65 -2.38
N LEU A 700 28.11 28.60 -3.17
CA LEU A 700 29.24 27.69 -2.98
C LEU A 700 30.57 28.44 -3.08
N GLU A 701 30.71 29.32 -4.08
CA GLU A 701 31.92 30.15 -4.25
C GLU A 701 32.15 31.07 -3.04
N GLN A 702 31.09 31.68 -2.50
CA GLN A 702 31.17 32.49 -1.27
C GLN A 702 31.55 31.70 -0.02
N SER A 703 31.37 30.38 -0.02
CA SER A 703 31.73 29.47 1.07
C SER A 703 32.79 28.46 0.68
N LYS A 704 33.55 28.75 -0.39
CA LYS A 704 34.51 27.81 -0.99
C LYS A 704 35.53 27.34 0.04
N ASP A 705 36.08 28.23 0.84
CA ASP A 705 37.06 27.90 1.88
C ASP A 705 36.49 26.99 2.97
N ASP A 706 35.21 27.15 3.33
CA ASP A 706 34.54 26.32 4.33
C ASP A 706 34.24 24.92 3.76
N TRP A 707 33.82 24.82 2.49
CA TRP A 707 33.66 23.55 1.80
C TRP A 707 35.00 22.83 1.61
N GLN A 708 36.05 23.53 1.20
CA GLN A 708 37.40 22.97 1.11
C GLN A 708 37.87 22.44 2.47
N TRP A 709 37.57 23.14 3.56
CA TRP A 709 37.86 22.64 4.90
C TRP A 709 37.13 21.33 5.21
N PHE A 710 35.84 21.21 4.88
CA PHE A 710 35.11 19.95 5.03
C PHE A 710 35.69 18.83 4.16
N LEU A 711 36.04 19.12 2.89
CA LEU A 711 36.61 18.14 1.97
C LEU A 711 38.04 17.69 2.37
N GLN A 712 38.72 18.46 3.22
CA GLN A 712 40.02 18.07 3.81
C GLN A 712 39.87 17.14 5.02
N GLN A 713 38.67 17.01 5.62
CA GLN A 713 38.40 16.08 6.72
C GLN A 713 38.26 14.64 6.24
N THR A 714 39.36 14.10 5.72
CA THR A 714 39.43 12.74 5.17
C THR A 714 39.64 11.68 6.24
N GLU A 715 39.95 12.09 7.47
CA GLU A 715 40.10 11.19 8.60
C GLU A 715 38.77 10.45 8.88
N PRO A 716 38.83 9.13 9.17
CA PRO A 716 37.66 8.38 9.58
C PRO A 716 37.06 8.95 10.88
N VAL A 717 35.73 9.10 10.93
CA VAL A 717 35.04 9.48 12.17
C VAL A 717 35.02 8.28 13.11
N SER A 718 35.50 8.44 14.35
CA SER A 718 35.55 7.38 15.36
C SER A 718 34.24 7.25 16.14
N GLY A 719 33.75 6.02 16.39
CA GLY A 719 32.62 5.76 17.28
C GLY A 719 31.55 4.82 16.68
N GLU A 720 30.69 4.24 17.51
CA GLU A 720 29.60 3.33 17.07
C GLU A 720 28.45 4.07 16.35
N GLN A 721 28.24 5.36 16.62
CA GLN A 721 27.21 6.18 15.97
C GLN A 721 27.55 6.58 14.51
N ARG A 722 28.71 6.14 13.99
CA ARG A 722 29.27 6.49 12.67
C ARG A 722 28.38 6.09 11.50
N ALA A 723 27.81 4.88 11.53
CA ALA A 723 27.10 4.33 10.37
C ALA A 723 25.78 5.05 10.09
N GLU A 724 25.05 5.40 11.15
CA GLU A 724 23.79 6.15 11.05
C GLU A 724 24.03 7.60 10.67
N LEU A 725 24.99 8.27 11.34
CA LEU A 725 25.26 9.68 11.12
C LEU A 725 25.73 9.98 9.68
N LEU A 726 26.63 9.17 9.15
CA LEU A 726 27.26 9.42 7.84
C LEU A 726 26.63 8.62 6.70
N ASN A 727 25.53 7.89 6.96
CA ASN A 727 24.86 7.05 5.97
C ASN A 727 25.85 6.16 5.17
N GLY A 728 26.80 5.55 5.89
CA GLY A 728 27.84 4.70 5.32
C GLY A 728 29.04 5.40 4.65
N ALA A 729 29.15 6.73 4.69
CA ALA A 729 30.33 7.43 4.18
C ALA A 729 31.55 7.23 5.10
N PRO A 730 32.77 7.05 4.53
CA PRO A 730 33.96 6.70 5.31
C PRO A 730 34.49 7.85 6.17
N SER A 731 34.20 9.10 5.82
CA SER A 731 34.68 10.32 6.48
C SER A 731 33.68 11.47 6.31
N VAL A 732 33.87 12.54 7.09
CA VAL A 732 33.10 13.79 6.93
C VAL A 732 33.26 14.34 5.51
N ALA A 733 34.49 14.32 4.97
CA ALA A 733 34.73 14.79 3.60
C ALA A 733 33.89 14.03 2.56
N ALA A 734 33.81 12.70 2.65
CA ALA A 734 33.04 11.89 1.71
C ALA A 734 31.53 12.16 1.81
N TYR A 735 31.02 12.29 3.05
CA TYR A 735 29.64 12.67 3.28
C TYR A 735 29.33 14.07 2.73
N MET A 736 30.19 15.05 3.01
CA MET A 736 29.99 16.42 2.55
C MET A 736 30.07 16.55 1.03
N ALA A 737 30.97 15.82 0.38
CA ALA A 737 31.01 15.74 -1.08
C ALA A 737 29.69 15.23 -1.68
N TRP A 738 29.07 14.25 -1.02
CA TRP A 738 27.78 13.70 -1.41
C TRP A 738 26.64 14.71 -1.19
N GLN A 739 26.63 15.41 -0.05
CA GLN A 739 25.66 16.49 0.20
C GLN A 739 25.80 17.63 -0.80
N MET A 740 27.03 18.00 -1.18
CA MET A 740 27.29 19.02 -2.21
C MET A 740 26.71 18.61 -3.57
N GLU A 741 26.85 17.34 -3.96
CA GLU A 741 26.30 16.84 -5.22
C GLU A 741 24.76 16.97 -5.25
N PHE A 742 24.11 16.63 -4.14
CA PHE A 742 22.65 16.78 -3.99
C PHE A 742 22.18 18.22 -3.96
N LEU A 743 22.92 19.11 -3.30
CA LEU A 743 22.62 20.54 -3.30
C LEU A 743 22.62 21.12 -4.72
N TYR A 744 23.59 20.67 -5.52
CA TYR A 744 23.87 21.23 -6.83
C TYR A 744 23.00 20.60 -7.93
N PHE A 745 22.88 19.29 -7.93
CA PHE A 745 22.12 18.53 -8.91
C PHE A 745 21.29 17.42 -8.24
N PRO A 746 20.10 17.73 -7.70
CA PRO A 746 19.24 16.71 -7.09
C PRO A 746 18.93 15.53 -8.02
N GLN A 747 18.92 15.73 -9.34
CA GLN A 747 18.76 14.64 -10.31
C GLN A 747 19.94 13.65 -10.34
N HIS A 748 21.15 14.08 -9.97
CA HIS A 748 22.33 13.22 -9.90
C HIS A 748 22.23 12.19 -8.80
N GLN A 749 21.32 12.36 -7.84
CA GLN A 749 21.02 11.33 -6.85
C GLN A 749 20.71 9.97 -7.48
N ARG A 750 19.90 9.96 -8.55
CA ARG A 750 19.58 8.71 -9.26
C ARG A 750 20.83 8.10 -9.92
N VAL A 751 21.71 8.96 -10.46
CA VAL A 751 22.96 8.53 -11.10
C VAL A 751 23.95 8.01 -10.07
N MET A 752 24.14 8.68 -8.94
CA MET A 752 25.01 8.22 -7.86
C MET A 752 24.54 6.89 -7.28
N TYR A 753 23.23 6.70 -7.12
CA TYR A 753 22.67 5.39 -6.72
C TYR A 753 22.88 4.32 -7.80
N ALA A 754 22.83 4.68 -9.08
CA ALA A 754 23.15 3.75 -10.17
C ALA A 754 24.66 3.42 -10.20
N LEU A 755 25.55 4.39 -9.98
CA LEU A 755 26.98 4.18 -9.84
C LEU A 755 27.31 3.26 -8.66
N ASN A 756 26.69 3.44 -7.50
CA ASN A 756 26.88 2.57 -6.33
C ASN A 756 26.59 1.08 -6.62
N ARG A 757 25.86 0.76 -7.70
CA ARG A 757 25.60 -0.62 -8.12
C ARG A 757 26.72 -1.21 -8.99
N VAL A 758 27.51 -0.38 -9.65
CA VAL A 758 28.48 -0.78 -10.70
C VAL A 758 29.94 -0.44 -10.35
N ILE A 759 30.19 0.36 -9.32
CA ILE A 759 31.52 0.62 -8.77
C ILE A 759 31.58 0.31 -7.28
N GLU A 760 32.78 0.19 -6.74
CA GLU A 760 32.97 -0.08 -5.33
C GLU A 760 32.68 1.15 -4.46
N ALA A 761 32.25 0.94 -3.21
CA ALA A 761 31.92 2.03 -2.29
C ALA A 761 33.09 3.02 -2.15
N ASP A 762 34.32 2.54 -1.98
CA ASP A 762 35.51 3.39 -1.91
C ASP A 762 35.75 4.17 -3.20
N GLU A 763 35.50 3.55 -4.36
CA GLU A 763 35.60 4.21 -5.67
C GLU A 763 34.51 5.29 -5.83
N LEU A 764 33.29 5.02 -5.36
CA LEU A 764 32.17 5.95 -5.37
C LEU A 764 32.45 7.16 -4.49
N TRP A 765 32.94 6.95 -3.26
CA TRP A 765 33.29 8.04 -2.35
C TRP A 765 34.49 8.84 -2.87
N ALA A 766 35.51 8.18 -3.41
CA ALA A 766 36.65 8.85 -4.04
C ALA A 766 36.22 9.66 -5.28
N PHE A 767 35.31 9.12 -6.09
CA PHE A 767 34.69 9.85 -7.20
C PHE A 767 33.93 11.07 -6.71
N GLY A 768 33.06 10.91 -5.70
CA GLY A 768 32.31 12.01 -5.10
C GLY A 768 33.21 13.11 -4.56
N LEU A 769 34.27 12.76 -3.83
CA LEU A 769 35.28 13.70 -3.33
C LEU A 769 35.97 14.47 -4.45
N LYS A 770 36.51 13.75 -5.45
CA LYS A 770 37.17 14.37 -6.61
C LYS A 770 36.22 15.27 -7.37
N ARG A 771 34.95 14.85 -7.51
CA ARG A 771 33.91 15.61 -8.18
C ARG A 771 33.58 16.88 -7.40
N ALA A 772 33.40 16.81 -6.09
CA ALA A 772 33.14 17.96 -5.24
C ALA A 772 34.29 18.99 -5.29
N GLN A 773 35.55 18.52 -5.29
CA GLN A 773 36.70 19.39 -5.51
C GLN A 773 36.64 20.07 -6.88
N ALA A 774 36.33 19.31 -7.94
CA ALA A 774 36.16 19.86 -9.28
C ALA A 774 34.97 20.83 -9.37
N VAL A 775 33.85 20.62 -8.65
CA VAL A 775 32.76 21.61 -8.54
C VAL A 775 33.31 22.94 -8.01
N LEU A 776 34.13 22.91 -6.96
CA LEU A 776 34.68 24.12 -6.35
C LEU A 776 35.69 24.83 -7.26
N ASP A 777 36.42 24.09 -8.09
CA ASP A 777 37.49 24.66 -8.93
C ASP A 777 37.03 25.04 -10.34
N GLU A 778 36.15 24.25 -10.95
CA GLU A 778 35.69 24.41 -12.33
C GLU A 778 34.21 24.81 -12.43
N GLY A 779 33.44 24.72 -11.34
CA GLY A 779 32.02 25.04 -11.35
C GLY A 779 31.19 24.01 -12.14
N ALA A 780 30.26 24.52 -12.97
CA ALA A 780 29.27 23.72 -13.71
C ALA A 780 29.89 22.78 -14.74
N SER A 781 31.09 23.12 -15.23
CA SER A 781 31.77 22.36 -16.27
C SER A 781 32.45 21.10 -15.75
N ALA A 782 32.53 20.92 -14.44
CA ALA A 782 33.14 19.73 -13.88
C ALA A 782 32.39 18.47 -14.35
N TYR A 783 33.16 17.50 -14.84
CA TYR A 783 32.63 16.31 -15.50
C TYR A 783 31.76 15.47 -14.55
N PHE A 784 30.56 15.12 -14.98
CA PHE A 784 29.69 14.17 -14.30
C PHE A 784 29.28 13.04 -15.26
N PRO A 785 29.29 11.76 -14.84
CA PRO A 785 28.97 10.65 -15.71
C PRO A 785 27.55 10.70 -16.27
N ASP A 786 27.40 10.39 -17.56
CA ASP A 786 26.12 10.37 -18.27
C ASP A 786 26.04 9.16 -19.21
N VAL A 787 24.96 8.38 -19.07
CA VAL A 787 24.66 7.22 -19.91
C VAL A 787 24.58 7.62 -21.39
N GLU A 788 24.01 8.78 -21.70
CA GLU A 788 23.81 9.24 -23.08
C GLU A 788 25.11 9.64 -23.77
N SER A 789 26.18 9.90 -23.01
CA SER A 789 27.51 10.17 -23.58
C SER A 789 28.12 8.93 -24.25
N VAL A 790 27.69 7.72 -23.87
CA VAL A 790 28.14 6.45 -24.46
C VAL A 790 27.36 6.17 -25.75
N LYS A 791 27.96 6.56 -26.89
CA LYS A 791 27.38 6.32 -28.22
C LYS A 791 27.05 4.85 -28.45
N GLU A 792 25.95 4.59 -29.16
CA GLU A 792 25.50 3.22 -29.48
C GLU A 792 26.57 2.38 -30.21
N SER A 793 27.42 3.01 -31.02
CA SER A 793 28.56 2.32 -31.65
C SER A 793 29.56 1.77 -30.62
N ARG A 794 29.83 2.52 -29.55
CA ARG A 794 30.67 2.08 -28.44
C ARG A 794 29.98 1.03 -27.59
N ARG A 795 28.68 1.19 -27.30
CA ARG A 795 27.86 0.15 -26.61
C ARG A 795 27.90 -1.17 -27.39
N ALA A 796 27.74 -1.12 -28.71
CA ALA A 796 27.82 -2.29 -29.58
C ALA A 796 29.22 -2.92 -29.61
N GLN A 797 30.28 -2.10 -29.56
CA GLN A 797 31.66 -2.58 -29.44
C GLN A 797 31.86 -3.32 -28.10
N ILE A 798 31.42 -2.74 -26.99
CA ILE A 798 31.49 -3.37 -25.66
C ILE A 798 30.73 -4.70 -25.67
N ARG A 799 29.51 -4.74 -26.25
CA ARG A 799 28.76 -6.00 -26.41
C ARG A 799 29.52 -7.03 -27.24
N LYS A 800 30.26 -6.62 -28.27
CA LYS A 800 31.09 -7.52 -29.08
C LYS A 800 32.27 -8.06 -28.27
N GLU A 801 32.95 -7.21 -27.51
CA GLU A 801 34.07 -7.59 -26.64
C GLU A 801 33.60 -8.58 -25.55
N LEU A 802 32.48 -8.29 -24.89
CA LEU A 802 31.89 -9.14 -23.86
C LEU A 802 31.54 -10.56 -24.34
N LYS A 803 31.21 -10.76 -25.62
CA LYS A 803 30.96 -12.10 -26.18
C LYS A 803 32.18 -13.01 -26.17
N SER A 804 33.38 -12.43 -26.16
CA SER A 804 34.64 -13.17 -26.16
C SER A 804 35.30 -13.30 -24.80
N LEU A 805 34.82 -12.59 -23.78
CA LEU A 805 35.41 -12.63 -22.44
C LEU A 805 34.89 -13.82 -21.63
N SER A 806 35.80 -14.46 -20.91
CA SER A 806 35.47 -15.42 -19.84
C SER A 806 34.93 -14.71 -18.60
N ALA A 807 34.37 -15.46 -17.65
CA ALA A 807 33.89 -14.90 -16.38
C ALA A 807 34.98 -14.11 -15.63
N ASP A 808 36.19 -14.65 -15.57
CA ASP A 808 37.33 -14.05 -14.87
C ASP A 808 37.85 -12.77 -15.54
N GLU A 809 37.59 -12.58 -16.83
CA GLU A 809 38.03 -11.41 -17.58
C GLU A 809 37.00 -10.26 -17.55
N ILE A 810 35.75 -10.55 -17.20
CA ILE A 810 34.66 -9.55 -17.26
C ILE A 810 34.80 -8.48 -16.18
N LEU A 811 35.09 -8.83 -14.92
CA LEU A 811 35.28 -7.80 -13.87
C LEU A 811 36.49 -6.91 -14.16
N PRO A 812 37.69 -7.45 -14.48
CA PRO A 812 38.82 -6.62 -14.91
C PRO A 812 38.53 -5.79 -16.16
N TYR A 813 37.64 -6.26 -17.04
CA TYR A 813 37.19 -5.50 -18.19
C TYR A 813 36.25 -4.37 -17.78
N GLN A 814 35.27 -4.63 -16.92
CA GLN A 814 34.34 -3.63 -16.40
C GLN A 814 35.07 -2.54 -15.62
N GLU A 815 36.09 -2.90 -14.84
CA GLU A 815 36.95 -1.95 -14.11
C GLU A 815 37.67 -0.96 -15.04
N LYS A 816 38.03 -1.40 -16.26
CA LYS A 816 38.71 -0.58 -17.27
C LYS A 816 37.77 0.36 -18.04
N LEU A 817 36.46 0.20 -17.91
CA LEU A 817 35.48 1.07 -18.56
C LEU A 817 35.49 2.45 -17.93
N SER A 818 35.17 3.47 -18.73
CA SER A 818 34.95 4.82 -18.20
C SER A 818 33.74 4.84 -17.26
N MET A 819 33.61 5.89 -16.43
CA MET A 819 32.42 6.01 -15.56
C MET A 819 31.11 6.05 -16.35
N ASP A 820 31.10 6.74 -17.51
CA ASP A 820 29.95 6.74 -18.42
C ASP A 820 29.60 5.32 -18.88
N GLU A 821 30.60 4.54 -19.27
CA GLU A 821 30.45 3.17 -19.74
C GLU A 821 30.01 2.21 -18.62
N LYS A 822 30.52 2.40 -17.40
CA LYS A 822 30.06 1.65 -16.20
C LYS A 822 28.61 2.00 -15.87
N LEU A 823 28.20 3.27 -16.00
CA LEU A 823 26.82 3.69 -15.77
C LEU A 823 25.87 3.14 -16.84
N ALA A 824 26.30 3.11 -18.10
CA ALA A 824 25.56 2.54 -19.23
C ALA A 824 25.52 0.99 -19.22
N TRP A 825 26.07 0.34 -18.21
CA TRP A 825 26.22 -1.12 -18.17
C TRP A 825 24.89 -1.87 -18.26
N GLY A 826 23.85 -1.38 -17.58
CA GLY A 826 22.50 -1.95 -17.66
C GLY A 826 21.95 -1.95 -19.09
N ASP A 827 22.10 -0.84 -19.81
CA ASP A 827 21.68 -0.69 -21.22
C ASP A 827 22.49 -1.61 -22.15
N ILE A 828 23.80 -1.71 -21.89
CA ILE A 828 24.70 -2.59 -22.63
C ILE A 828 24.25 -4.05 -22.48
N LEU A 829 23.95 -4.50 -21.26
CA LEU A 829 23.48 -5.86 -21.02
C LEU A 829 22.09 -6.12 -21.60
N THR A 830 21.18 -5.13 -21.50
CA THR A 830 19.83 -5.24 -22.08
C THR A 830 19.86 -5.41 -23.60
N GLY A 831 20.88 -4.86 -24.28
CA GLY A 831 21.09 -5.05 -25.71
C GLY A 831 21.36 -6.49 -26.16
N PHE A 832 21.59 -7.44 -25.24
CA PHE A 832 21.67 -8.88 -25.56
C PHE A 832 20.31 -9.61 -25.53
N GLY A 833 19.26 -8.98 -25.00
CA GLY A 833 17.98 -9.64 -24.76
C GLY A 833 18.13 -10.87 -23.85
N GLU A 834 17.54 -12.00 -24.25
CA GLU A 834 17.63 -13.26 -23.49
C GLU A 834 18.97 -14.00 -23.65
N ASN A 835 19.84 -13.56 -24.57
CA ASN A 835 21.06 -14.27 -24.96
C ASN A 835 22.34 -13.61 -24.43
N LEU A 836 22.51 -13.59 -23.11
CA LEU A 836 23.70 -13.05 -22.46
C LEU A 836 24.97 -13.85 -22.84
N PRO A 837 26.15 -13.19 -22.94
CA PRO A 837 27.44 -13.87 -23.13
C PRO A 837 27.71 -14.95 -22.09
N SER A 838 28.35 -16.06 -22.49
CA SER A 838 28.64 -17.18 -21.58
C SER A 838 29.48 -16.78 -20.37
N GLY A 839 30.46 -15.88 -20.55
CA GLY A 839 31.24 -15.35 -19.43
C GLY A 839 30.38 -14.59 -18.42
N ILE A 840 29.41 -13.80 -18.89
CA ILE A 840 28.45 -13.08 -18.03
C ILE A 840 27.55 -14.08 -17.29
N VAL A 841 27.11 -15.11 -18.02
CA VAL A 841 26.30 -16.20 -17.48
C VAL A 841 27.04 -16.97 -16.39
N GLU A 842 28.35 -17.10 -16.51
CA GLU A 842 29.18 -17.78 -15.53
C GLU A 842 29.60 -16.88 -14.36
N LEU A 843 29.89 -15.61 -14.61
CA LEU A 843 30.24 -14.64 -13.56
C LEU A 843 29.09 -14.43 -12.58
N ARG A 844 27.85 -14.41 -13.07
CA ARG A 844 26.65 -14.31 -12.23
C ARG A 844 26.44 -15.48 -11.26
N LYS A 845 27.22 -16.55 -11.39
CA LYS A 845 27.20 -17.71 -10.51
C LYS A 845 28.16 -17.60 -9.35
N ARG A 846 29.13 -16.69 -9.44
CA ARG A 846 30.28 -16.61 -8.56
C ARG A 846 30.04 -15.57 -7.46
N VAL A 847 30.62 -15.78 -6.27
CA VAL A 847 30.78 -14.69 -5.31
C VAL A 847 31.86 -13.77 -5.85
N ILE A 848 31.45 -12.61 -6.32
CA ILE A 848 32.39 -11.65 -6.90
C ILE A 848 33.06 -10.80 -5.83
N LYS A 849 32.43 -10.68 -4.65
CA LYS A 849 32.93 -9.86 -3.57
C LYS A 849 32.50 -10.35 -2.20
N VAL A 850 33.38 -10.18 -1.22
CA VAL A 850 33.07 -10.29 0.21
C VAL A 850 33.26 -8.90 0.83
N ASN A 851 32.17 -8.26 1.22
CA ASN A 851 32.16 -6.96 1.88
C ASN A 851 32.30 -7.11 3.38
N TRP A 852 33.30 -6.41 3.92
CA TRP A 852 33.56 -6.33 5.34
C TRP A 852 33.71 -4.86 5.75
N PRO A 853 32.64 -4.20 6.22
CA PRO A 853 32.64 -2.77 6.48
C PRO A 853 33.57 -2.36 7.62
N ASP A 854 33.83 -3.21 8.63
CA ASP A 854 34.78 -2.91 9.72
C ASP A 854 35.38 -4.19 10.35
N VAL A 855 36.50 -4.71 9.81
CA VAL A 855 37.20 -5.90 10.37
C VAL A 855 38.21 -5.45 11.42
N LYS A 856 37.96 -5.76 12.70
CA LYS A 856 38.98 -5.56 13.75
C LYS A 856 40.16 -6.50 13.49
N GLU A 857 41.34 -6.20 14.02
CA GLU A 857 42.54 -7.03 13.83
C GLU A 857 42.30 -8.51 14.19
N GLN A 858 41.49 -8.75 15.23
CA GLN A 858 41.05 -10.07 15.68
C GLN A 858 40.17 -10.84 14.66
N ASP A 859 39.51 -10.15 13.73
CA ASP A 859 38.61 -10.74 12.73
C ASP A 859 39.34 -11.01 11.38
N GLN A 860 40.65 -10.71 11.28
CA GLN A 860 41.45 -10.85 10.05
C GLN A 860 41.61 -12.31 9.59
N GLU A 861 41.68 -13.26 10.53
CA GLU A 861 41.76 -14.69 10.19
C GLU A 861 40.45 -15.19 9.60
N MET A 862 39.31 -14.75 10.15
CA MET A 862 37.99 -15.03 9.60
C MET A 862 37.83 -14.41 8.22
N LYS A 863 38.24 -13.15 8.04
CA LYS A 863 38.23 -12.47 6.74
C LYS A 863 38.97 -13.29 5.68
N LYS A 864 40.24 -13.64 5.94
CA LYS A 864 41.05 -14.45 5.03
C LYS A 864 40.41 -15.80 4.73
N SER A 865 39.86 -16.44 5.75
CA SER A 865 39.20 -17.74 5.61
C SER A 865 37.92 -17.65 4.77
N LEU A 866 37.10 -16.62 4.97
CA LEU A 866 35.87 -16.42 4.23
C LEU A 866 36.16 -16.02 2.78
N GLU A 867 37.09 -15.09 2.55
CA GLU A 867 37.54 -14.70 1.21
C GLU A 867 38.13 -15.90 0.46
N SER A 868 39.01 -16.67 1.10
CA SER A 868 39.56 -17.92 0.54
C SER A 868 38.46 -18.92 0.22
N LEU A 869 37.41 -18.97 1.04
CA LEU A 869 36.32 -19.89 0.87
C LEU A 869 35.41 -19.52 -0.31
N CYS A 870 35.05 -18.24 -0.46
CA CYS A 870 34.00 -17.83 -1.40
C CYS A 870 34.44 -16.96 -2.58
N ALA A 871 35.43 -16.07 -2.43
CA ALA A 871 35.78 -15.09 -3.47
C ALA A 871 36.18 -15.78 -4.79
N GLY A 872 35.54 -15.35 -5.89
CA GLY A 872 35.75 -15.88 -7.24
C GLY A 872 35.16 -17.27 -7.50
N LYS A 873 34.56 -17.92 -6.51
CA LYS A 873 34.03 -19.29 -6.64
C LYS A 873 32.51 -19.28 -6.88
N GLU A 874 32.02 -20.31 -7.57
CA GLU A 874 30.59 -20.54 -7.79
C GLU A 874 29.87 -20.80 -6.46
N VAL A 875 28.78 -20.08 -6.19
CA VAL A 875 27.94 -20.32 -5.02
C VAL A 875 27.31 -21.70 -5.14
N ASN A 876 27.74 -22.60 -4.26
CA ASN A 876 27.27 -23.97 -4.19
C ASN A 876 27.12 -24.41 -2.72
N GLU A 877 26.50 -25.59 -2.51
CA GLU A 877 26.19 -26.12 -1.17
C GLU A 877 27.44 -26.22 -0.28
N ALA A 878 28.58 -26.63 -0.84
CA ALA A 878 29.84 -26.77 -0.10
C ALA A 878 30.42 -25.43 0.36
N MET A 879 30.28 -24.38 -0.45
CA MET A 879 30.65 -23.02 -0.03
C MET A 879 29.77 -22.55 1.12
N LEU A 880 28.44 -22.70 1.02
CA LEU A 880 27.52 -22.29 2.08
C LEU A 880 27.78 -23.03 3.40
N ASP A 881 28.05 -24.34 3.32
CA ASP A 881 28.48 -25.15 4.46
C ASP A 881 29.79 -24.65 5.08
N GLY A 882 30.77 -24.30 4.24
CA GLY A 882 32.02 -23.72 4.71
C GLY A 882 31.82 -22.37 5.39
N ILE A 883 30.95 -21.51 4.86
CA ILE A 883 30.68 -20.17 5.39
C ILE A 883 30.03 -20.36 6.76
N LEU A 884 29.04 -21.23 6.84
CA LEU A 884 28.36 -21.55 8.09
C LEU A 884 29.32 -22.09 9.14
N LYS A 885 30.15 -23.06 8.77
CA LYS A 885 31.11 -23.67 9.68
C LYS A 885 32.11 -22.63 10.18
N LEU A 886 32.65 -21.82 9.27
CA LEU A 886 33.59 -20.76 9.62
C LEU A 886 32.96 -19.76 10.60
N THR A 887 31.73 -19.34 10.32
CA THR A 887 30.95 -18.43 11.15
C THR A 887 30.64 -19.05 12.52
N LEU A 888 30.24 -20.33 12.59
CA LEU A 888 30.00 -21.06 13.85
C LEU A 888 31.28 -21.28 14.69
N ASP A 889 32.41 -21.50 14.04
CA ASP A 889 33.69 -21.70 14.73
C ASP A 889 34.24 -20.37 15.28
N HIS A 890 33.87 -19.22 14.69
CA HIS A 890 34.22 -17.88 15.19
C HIS A 890 33.14 -17.26 16.09
N ALA A 891 31.90 -17.74 16.05
CA ALA A 891 30.80 -17.29 16.91
C ALA A 891 31.09 -17.47 18.41
N ALA A 892 31.93 -18.45 18.76
CA ALA A 892 32.32 -18.72 20.14
C ALA A 892 33.26 -17.65 20.71
N THR A 893 33.94 -16.87 19.86
CA THR A 893 34.99 -15.93 20.26
C THR A 893 34.68 -14.49 19.90
N HIS A 894 33.75 -14.23 18.97
CA HIS A 894 33.47 -12.88 18.44
C HIS A 894 31.96 -12.67 18.23
N TYR A 895 31.44 -11.50 18.67
CA TYR A 895 30.08 -11.03 18.38
C TYR A 895 29.95 -10.73 16.87
N LEU A 896 29.51 -11.71 16.08
CA LEU A 896 29.33 -11.58 14.63
C LEU A 896 27.85 -11.71 14.30
N HIS A 897 27.24 -10.65 13.77
CA HIS A 897 25.78 -10.53 13.75
C HIS A 897 25.09 -11.06 12.48
N ALA A 898 25.79 -11.23 11.34
CA ALA A 898 25.31 -12.01 10.18
C ALA A 898 26.33 -12.07 9.03
N VAL A 899 26.25 -13.13 8.22
CA VAL A 899 26.86 -13.21 6.87
C VAL A 899 25.73 -13.31 5.85
N PHE A 900 25.53 -12.27 5.06
CA PHE A 900 24.52 -12.21 4.00
C PHE A 900 25.14 -12.56 2.67
N ILE A 901 24.38 -13.21 1.79
CA ILE A 901 24.76 -13.39 0.40
C ILE A 901 23.71 -12.68 -0.44
N GLN A 902 24.04 -11.55 -1.05
CA GLN A 902 23.12 -10.72 -1.83
C GLN A 902 23.39 -10.92 -3.33
N SER A 903 22.33 -11.17 -4.10
CA SER A 903 22.40 -11.05 -5.57
C SER A 903 22.68 -9.60 -5.94
N ALA A 904 23.60 -9.32 -6.85
CA ALA A 904 23.95 -7.95 -7.23
C ALA A 904 22.85 -7.19 -8.05
N GLY A 905 21.62 -7.73 -8.16
CA GLY A 905 20.46 -7.11 -8.81
C GLY A 905 20.52 -7.07 -10.34
N GLU A 906 19.53 -6.43 -11.00
CA GLU A 906 19.42 -6.34 -12.47
C GLU A 906 20.69 -5.76 -13.16
N ASN A 907 21.50 -4.99 -12.43
CA ASN A 907 22.65 -4.23 -12.96
C ASN A 907 24.04 -4.68 -12.45
N GLY A 908 24.12 -5.64 -11.53
CA GLY A 908 25.39 -6.15 -10.98
C GLY A 908 25.66 -7.61 -11.36
N PHE A 909 26.88 -8.09 -11.13
CA PHE A 909 27.23 -9.50 -11.33
C PHE A 909 27.31 -10.26 -10.02
N GLY A 910 26.98 -11.55 -10.08
CA GLY A 910 27.31 -12.51 -9.04
C GLY A 910 26.66 -12.23 -7.70
N PHE A 911 27.23 -12.84 -6.68
CA PHE A 911 26.82 -12.68 -5.30
C PHE A 911 27.83 -11.81 -4.55
N LYS A 912 27.32 -10.92 -3.68
CA LYS A 912 28.11 -10.20 -2.68
C LYS A 912 27.89 -10.84 -1.34
N VAL A 913 28.94 -11.24 -0.65
CA VAL A 913 28.85 -11.72 0.73
C VAL A 913 29.06 -10.53 1.66
N GLN A 914 28.06 -10.07 2.41
CA GLN A 914 28.21 -8.95 3.34
C GLN A 914 28.26 -9.46 4.78
N VAL A 915 29.28 -9.05 5.53
CA VAL A 915 29.42 -9.34 6.96
C VAL A 915 29.21 -8.03 7.72
N GLY A 916 28.38 -7.97 8.77
CA GLY A 916 28.09 -6.69 9.44
C GLY A 916 27.76 -6.78 10.93
N LYS A 917 27.82 -5.62 11.60
CA LYS A 917 27.25 -5.30 12.93
C LYS A 917 26.26 -4.14 12.74
N GLY A 918 25.00 -4.23 13.21
CA GLY A 918 24.05 -3.12 13.12
C GLY A 918 22.58 -3.46 13.43
N ASP A 919 21.77 -2.42 13.65
CA ASP A 919 20.31 -2.50 13.87
C ASP A 919 19.62 -3.11 12.65
N TRP A 920 18.89 -4.19 12.93
CA TRP A 920 18.31 -5.10 11.96
C TRP A 920 17.14 -4.48 11.18
N SER A 921 16.46 -3.49 11.75
CA SER A 921 15.24 -2.90 11.17
C SER A 921 15.49 -2.10 9.89
N GLN A 922 16.67 -1.50 9.75
CA GLN A 922 17.01 -0.66 8.61
C GLN A 922 17.67 -1.45 7.47
N GLN A 923 18.52 -2.44 7.77
CA GLN A 923 19.16 -3.29 6.75
C GLN A 923 18.18 -4.25 6.07
N MET A 924 17.13 -4.69 6.76
CA MET A 924 16.05 -5.51 6.16
C MET A 924 15.22 -4.75 5.13
N LYS A 925 15.14 -3.41 5.20
CA LYS A 925 14.43 -2.60 4.19
C LYS A 925 15.17 -2.53 2.86
N ASP A 926 16.49 -2.70 2.86
CA ASP A 926 17.35 -2.60 1.68
C ASP A 926 17.73 -3.97 1.07
N ILE A 927 17.48 -5.07 1.78
CA ILE A 927 17.73 -6.44 1.31
C ILE A 927 16.45 -7.01 0.69
N ALA A 928 16.46 -7.25 -0.62
CA ALA A 928 15.42 -8.02 -1.28
C ALA A 928 15.47 -9.49 -0.80
N PHE A 929 14.70 -9.83 0.24
CA PHE A 929 14.56 -11.20 0.75
C PHE A 929 13.92 -12.17 -0.26
N ASP A 930 13.26 -11.62 -1.29
CA ASP A 930 12.48 -12.38 -2.25
C ASP A 930 13.32 -13.30 -3.15
N ASP A 931 14.56 -12.94 -3.47
CA ASP A 931 15.39 -13.71 -4.40
C ASP A 931 16.06 -14.94 -3.74
N LEU A 932 16.47 -14.88 -2.47
CA LEU A 932 17.04 -16.04 -1.74
C LEU A 932 15.98 -16.94 -1.11
N GLY A 933 14.84 -16.39 -0.69
CA GLY A 933 13.74 -17.16 -0.10
C GLY A 933 13.21 -18.25 -1.03
N GLU A 934 13.14 -17.99 -2.33
CA GLU A 934 12.58 -18.95 -3.30
C GLU A 934 13.51 -20.10 -3.71
N ASP A 935 14.83 -19.97 -3.58
CA ASP A 935 15.81 -21.05 -3.88
C ASP A 935 16.03 -22.00 -2.70
N LEU A 936 15.87 -21.48 -1.47
CA LEU A 936 15.71 -22.25 -0.23
C LEU A 936 14.44 -23.11 -0.26
N GLN A 937 13.29 -22.50 -0.57
CA GLN A 937 12.00 -23.20 -0.62
C GLN A 937 11.91 -24.22 -1.77
N ALA A 938 12.67 -24.02 -2.86
CA ALA A 938 12.75 -24.96 -3.97
C ALA A 938 13.73 -26.14 -3.74
N GLY A 939 14.38 -26.21 -2.58
CA GLY A 939 15.32 -27.28 -2.22
C GLY A 939 16.61 -27.31 -3.06
N LYS A 940 16.98 -26.18 -3.69
CA LYS A 940 18.19 -26.07 -4.52
C LYS A 940 19.40 -25.57 -3.74
N LEU A 941 19.15 -24.75 -2.73
CA LEU A 941 20.09 -24.50 -1.64
C LEU A 941 19.57 -25.29 -0.45
N LYS A 942 20.22 -26.41 -0.11
CA LYS A 942 19.78 -27.24 1.02
C LYS A 942 20.01 -26.55 2.37
N LYS A 943 20.82 -25.50 2.40
CA LYS A 943 21.29 -24.80 3.60
C LYS A 943 21.50 -23.33 3.29
N VAL A 944 20.92 -22.45 4.09
CA VAL A 944 21.33 -21.05 4.19
C VAL A 944 21.66 -20.80 5.64
N ALA A 945 22.86 -20.31 5.87
CA ALA A 945 23.33 -19.91 7.17
C ALA A 945 22.95 -18.46 7.42
N VAL A 946 21.87 -18.24 8.16
CA VAL A 946 21.66 -16.97 8.85
C VAL A 946 21.91 -17.27 10.31
N MET A 947 22.92 -16.64 10.89
CA MET A 947 23.28 -16.81 12.30
C MET A 947 23.15 -15.45 12.97
N PHE A 948 22.37 -15.42 14.05
CA PHE A 948 22.08 -14.23 14.85
C PHE A 948 22.77 -14.35 16.19
N THR A 949 23.32 -13.27 16.73
CA THR A 949 23.73 -13.20 18.13
C THR A 949 23.24 -11.87 18.68
N TYR A 950 22.39 -11.84 19.72
CA TYR A 950 22.02 -10.60 20.40
C TYR A 950 22.94 -10.37 21.59
N GLY A 951 23.38 -9.13 21.77
CA GLY A 951 24.13 -8.69 22.94
C GLY A 951 24.11 -7.16 22.96
N ASP A 952 23.15 -6.58 23.67
CA ASP A 952 23.09 -5.14 23.84
C ASP A 952 24.32 -4.65 24.63
N GLY A 953 25.01 -3.69 24.03
CA GLY A 953 26.09 -2.95 24.66
C GLY A 953 25.55 -2.03 25.75
N GLU A 954 26.18 -2.11 26.92
CA GLU A 954 26.26 -1.09 27.98
C GLU A 954 25.29 -1.11 29.17
N THR A 955 24.18 -1.86 29.22
CA THR A 955 23.34 -1.90 30.45
C THR A 955 23.42 -3.16 31.31
N SER A 956 24.02 -4.27 30.86
CA SER A 956 23.97 -5.55 31.61
C SER A 956 25.28 -6.03 32.25
N MET A 957 26.38 -5.28 32.10
CA MET A 957 27.71 -5.70 32.61
C MET A 957 27.81 -5.83 34.14
N ALA A 958 26.78 -5.42 34.90
CA ALA A 958 26.80 -5.53 36.36
C ALA A 958 26.36 -6.90 36.90
N HIS A 959 25.74 -7.80 36.12
CA HIS A 959 25.01 -8.96 36.67
C HIS A 959 25.18 -10.28 35.88
N LEU A 960 26.42 -10.71 35.59
CA LEU A 960 26.65 -12.08 35.12
C LEU A 960 27.47 -12.86 36.16
N ARG A 961 26.85 -13.87 36.78
CA ARG A 961 27.51 -14.87 37.64
C ARG A 961 28.05 -16.01 36.75
N GLU A 962 29.14 -16.65 37.21
CA GLU A 962 29.82 -17.78 36.53
C GLU A 962 28.92 -18.98 36.14
N THR A 963 27.72 -19.09 36.69
CA THR A 963 26.73 -20.13 36.34
C THR A 963 26.05 -19.88 34.99
N ASP A 964 25.79 -18.64 34.62
CA ASP A 964 25.05 -18.29 33.39
C ASP A 964 25.92 -18.51 32.14
N VAL A 965 27.24 -18.37 32.28
CA VAL A 965 28.22 -18.60 31.20
C VAL A 965 28.31 -20.09 30.82
N LYS A 966 28.16 -21.00 31.78
CA LYS A 966 28.25 -22.46 31.54
C LYS A 966 26.96 -23.04 30.97
N GLU A 967 25.80 -22.49 31.33
CA GLU A 967 24.51 -22.90 30.75
C GLU A 967 24.40 -22.44 29.29
N ASP A 968 24.92 -21.25 28.96
CA ASP A 968 25.01 -20.76 27.58
C ASP A 968 25.96 -21.63 26.73
N GLU A 969 27.11 -22.06 27.25
CA GLU A 969 28.04 -22.95 26.54
C GLU A 969 27.44 -24.34 26.23
N ALA A 970 26.69 -24.91 27.16
CA ALA A 970 26.01 -26.19 26.98
C ALA A 970 24.83 -26.11 26.00
N ALA A 971 24.04 -25.03 26.06
CA ALA A 971 22.96 -24.74 25.13
C ALA A 971 23.48 -24.52 23.70
N ARG A 972 24.56 -23.73 23.55
CA ARG A 972 25.25 -23.51 22.26
C ARG A 972 25.79 -24.80 21.68
N LYS A 973 26.44 -25.65 22.49
CA LYS A 973 26.96 -26.94 22.04
C LYS A 973 25.84 -27.88 21.59
N LYS A 974 24.76 -27.99 22.37
CA LYS A 974 23.60 -28.83 22.04
C LYS A 974 22.92 -28.38 20.74
N MET A 975 22.74 -27.07 20.53
CA MET A 975 22.19 -26.53 19.29
C MET A 975 23.12 -26.73 18.08
N LYS A 976 24.44 -26.53 18.24
CA LYS A 976 25.43 -26.85 17.20
C LYS A 976 25.35 -28.33 16.82
N ASP A 977 25.28 -29.22 17.81
CA ASP A 977 25.19 -30.67 17.58
C ASP A 977 23.85 -31.07 16.92
N GLU A 978 22.73 -30.46 17.33
CA GLU A 978 21.42 -30.73 16.74
C GLU A 978 21.30 -30.17 15.30
N PHE A 979 21.85 -28.99 15.06
CA PHE A 979 21.96 -28.41 13.73
C PHE A 979 22.82 -29.28 12.81
N LEU A 980 24.03 -29.66 13.26
CA LEU A 980 24.93 -30.52 12.49
C LEU A 980 24.29 -31.88 12.20
N LYS A 981 23.51 -32.41 13.15
CA LYS A 981 22.73 -33.64 12.97
C LYS A 981 21.62 -33.50 11.93
N LYS A 982 20.80 -32.46 11.99
CA LYS A 982 19.72 -32.19 11.00
C LYS A 982 20.28 -31.87 9.60
N SER A 983 21.37 -31.12 9.57
CA SER A 983 22.16 -30.82 8.36
C SER A 983 22.74 -32.09 7.72
N ALA A 984 23.29 -33.01 8.51
CA ALA A 984 23.75 -34.32 8.03
C ALA A 984 22.62 -35.24 7.55
N GLN A 985 21.38 -34.97 7.97
CA GLN A 985 20.17 -35.69 7.54
C GLN A 985 19.54 -35.10 6.28
N GLY A 986 20.09 -34.01 5.72
CA GLY A 986 19.59 -33.36 4.51
C GLY A 986 18.35 -32.48 4.74
N GLU A 987 18.03 -32.15 5.99
CA GLU A 987 16.96 -31.21 6.34
C GLU A 987 17.47 -29.76 6.26
N ALA A 988 16.67 -28.86 5.68
CA ALA A 988 16.95 -27.42 5.73
C ALA A 988 16.83 -26.94 7.18
N ALA A 989 17.96 -26.67 7.81
CA ALA A 989 18.01 -26.17 9.18
C ALA A 989 18.31 -24.68 9.20
N TYR A 990 17.51 -23.91 9.93
CA TYR A 990 17.80 -22.52 10.30
C TYR A 990 18.40 -22.52 11.70
N LEU A 991 19.40 -21.67 11.96
CA LEU A 991 19.91 -21.45 13.32
C LEU A 991 19.63 -19.99 13.72
N VAL A 992 18.43 -19.74 14.25
CA VAL A 992 18.11 -18.45 14.86
C VAL A 992 18.42 -18.56 16.35
N TYR A 993 19.43 -17.84 16.83
CA TYR A 993 19.72 -17.72 18.26
C TYR A 993 19.15 -16.39 18.75
N ILE A 994 18.15 -16.48 19.63
CA ILE A 994 17.48 -15.37 20.31
C ILE A 994 17.75 -15.61 21.80
N SER A 995 18.37 -14.65 22.51
CA SER A 995 18.63 -14.81 23.94
C SER A 995 17.31 -14.68 24.73
N GLU A 996 17.17 -15.44 25.83
CA GLU A 996 15.96 -15.48 26.68
C GLU A 996 15.49 -14.10 27.18
N THR A 997 16.38 -13.10 27.24
CA THR A 997 16.03 -11.72 27.61
C THR A 997 15.08 -11.02 26.62
N SER A 998 14.87 -11.56 25.42
CA SER A 998 14.03 -10.96 24.38
C SER A 998 12.72 -11.72 24.10
N GLU A 999 12.54 -12.91 24.69
CA GLU A 999 11.27 -13.66 24.60
C GLU A 999 10.10 -12.88 25.23
N SER A 1000 10.37 -12.07 26.27
CA SER A 1000 9.36 -11.21 26.90
C SER A 1000 8.88 -10.05 26.02
N TYR A 1001 9.70 -9.61 25.06
CA TYR A 1001 9.35 -8.50 24.15
C TYR A 1001 8.52 -9.00 22.96
N VAL A 1002 8.89 -10.16 22.40
CA VAL A 1002 8.12 -10.82 21.34
C VAL A 1002 6.77 -11.33 21.86
N LYS A 1003 6.72 -11.83 23.10
CA LYS A 1003 5.47 -12.26 23.73
C LYS A 1003 4.49 -11.09 23.99
N ARG A 1004 4.99 -9.89 24.33
CA ARG A 1004 4.15 -8.69 24.43
C ARG A 1004 3.56 -8.27 23.09
N MET A 1005 4.36 -8.26 22.03
CA MET A 1005 3.87 -7.92 20.68
C MET A 1005 2.81 -8.91 20.18
N SER A 1006 2.94 -10.21 20.52
CA SER A 1006 1.91 -11.19 20.15
C SER A 1006 0.63 -11.12 20.98
N GLU A 1007 0.70 -10.55 22.18
CA GLU A 1007 -0.46 -10.39 23.07
C GLU A 1007 -1.19 -9.04 22.82
N GLU A 1008 -0.52 -8.02 22.28
CA GLU A 1008 -1.14 -6.73 21.91
C GLU A 1008 -1.76 -6.72 20.50
N GLU A 1009 -1.37 -7.63 19.59
CA GLU A 1009 -1.97 -7.73 18.25
C GLU A 1009 -3.28 -8.57 18.19
N GLU A 1010 -3.71 -9.21 19.29
CA GLU A 1010 -4.98 -9.98 19.31
C GLU A 1010 -6.23 -9.14 19.62
N ASP A 1011 -6.09 -7.93 20.16
CA ASP A 1011 -7.24 -7.10 20.58
C ASP A 1011 -7.64 -6.00 19.56
N ASP A 1012 -6.85 -5.79 18.50
CA ASP A 1012 -7.10 -4.71 17.51
C ASP A 1012 -7.23 -5.20 16.04
N PHE A 1013 -7.68 -6.44 15.82
CA PHE A 1013 -7.94 -6.99 14.47
C PHE A 1013 -9.37 -7.48 14.21
#